data_AF-A0A7Y3A738-F1
#
_entry.id   AF-A0A7Y3A738-F1
#
_cell.length_a   1.000
_cell.length_b   1.000
_cell.length_c   1.000
_cell.angle_alpha   90.00
_cell.angle_beta   90.00
_cell.angle_gamma   90.00
#
_symmetry.space_group_name_H-M   'P 1'
#
loop_
_entity.id
_entity.type
_entity.pdbx_description
1 polymer ?
#
loop_
_entity_poly.entity_id
_entity_poly.type
_entity_poly.pdbx_seq_one_letter_code
_entity_poly.pdbx_strand_id
1 'polypeptide(L)'
;FTYNGDKQEAIEEAISFAIYRLMVNRFINSPGAGIIFSLITDKMNNMGYDPSFSSIDYTTGEPAALGNYIAQHIISFGYQDGSNQLMDYANEYYEPVNEPLLVEFPGAGTLNDPNRWQPLTLQIFIDQSGNVIPFNTPDFLSPEWGNVTPFALTDDDLTIHTRDGDDYWVYHDPGDPPYLSLTENNESSEQFKWGFSMVSVWGSHLDPANTKTIDISPASLGNINDLPTDYADYPSFYDFFDGGDASKGHESNPFTGQPYEPNLVKLSDYARVLAEFWADGPDSETPPGHWFTILNYVNDHPELQRKYRGTGEILDPLEWDVKAYFLLGGAMHDCAVSSWGIKGWYDYLRPISAIRSMADRGQSSDPSLPNYDIGGIPLIPGYIELVTADDPLADQDVNNINKIKLYTWKGPEFINNPDTDIAGVDWILAEKWWPYQRPSFVSPPFAGFVSGHSTYSRAAADVLTFFTGSAFFPGGMGEFIAEKNEFLVFEDGPSEDIVLQWATYRDASDQTSLSRIWGGIHPPQDDIPGRLIGVEIAKDAISKSEIFFFNDNDEDGFYNYQDCDDENPEINPDASETCDGIDNNCSGEIDENLTIYRYYLDEDNDGFGNSSFPLDTCLEIPPAGFIDNDSDCNDSMSSINPVSQEVCDGIDNNCSGLIDDGLPLNSYYFDADNDGFGNINIKIDTCISVPPAGYVSDNSDCNDNVNEINPQVNEICDAIDNDCDGILNNGLTRYTYYFDFDNDGFGDVNMVLDTCISLPPAGFVTDSTDCNDNEASIYPGAEEISDNDIDEDCNGIDLYRITKVFPNPTNEYIRVHFDYSAPVNVRIYDTGGKLVKTQLIGPLENYFLVYLNELNPGLYIFHLSDEDNNELHSQTILKY
;
A
#
# COMPACT_ATOMS: atom_id res chain seq x y z
N PHE A 1 -8.80 -26.17 -18.15
CA PHE A 1 -8.70 -26.96 -16.91
C PHE A 1 -10.04 -26.81 -16.20
N THR A 2 -10.70 -27.89 -15.82
CA THR A 2 -11.97 -27.82 -15.09
C THR A 2 -11.87 -28.77 -13.90
N TYR A 3 -11.58 -28.21 -12.73
CA TYR A 3 -11.50 -28.95 -11.48
C TYR A 3 -12.88 -28.94 -10.81
N ASN A 4 -13.33 -30.12 -10.36
CA ASN A 4 -14.67 -30.29 -9.78
C ASN A 4 -14.66 -30.36 -8.24
N GLY A 5 -13.55 -30.00 -7.59
CA GLY A 5 -13.39 -29.96 -6.12
C GLY A 5 -13.17 -28.53 -5.58
N ASP A 6 -12.66 -28.42 -4.36
CA ASP A 6 -12.33 -27.15 -3.73
C ASP A 6 -11.18 -26.41 -4.45
N LYS A 7 -11.45 -25.20 -4.95
CA LYS A 7 -10.49 -24.40 -5.71
C LYS A 7 -9.23 -24.07 -4.91
N GLN A 8 -9.36 -23.79 -3.62
CA GLN A 8 -8.23 -23.42 -2.76
C GLN A 8 -7.31 -24.62 -2.52
N GLU A 9 -7.88 -25.78 -2.21
CA GLU A 9 -7.10 -27.02 -2.05
C GLU A 9 -6.31 -27.37 -3.32
N ALA A 10 -6.93 -27.15 -4.49
CA ALA A 10 -6.26 -27.37 -5.77
C ALA A 10 -5.10 -26.39 -6.03
N ILE A 11 -5.26 -25.11 -5.66
CA ILE A 11 -4.19 -24.11 -5.77
C ILE A 11 -3.02 -24.50 -4.88
N GLU A 12 -3.28 -24.85 -3.62
CA GLU A 12 -2.26 -25.27 -2.65
C GLU A 12 -1.50 -26.52 -3.12
N GLU A 13 -2.21 -27.53 -3.62
CA GLU A 13 -1.58 -28.74 -4.16
C GLU A 13 -0.72 -28.44 -5.40
N ALA A 14 -1.22 -27.62 -6.33
CA ALA A 14 -0.47 -27.26 -7.53
C ALA A 14 0.82 -26.48 -7.20
N ILE A 15 0.75 -25.48 -6.30
CA ILE A 15 1.92 -24.72 -5.84
C ILE A 15 2.91 -25.64 -5.14
N SER A 16 2.44 -26.53 -4.27
CA SER A 16 3.28 -27.47 -3.52
C SER A 16 4.08 -28.39 -4.44
N PHE A 17 3.43 -28.98 -5.45
CA PHE A 17 4.12 -29.81 -6.44
C PHE A 17 5.07 -29.00 -7.32
N ALA A 18 4.70 -27.79 -7.73
CA ALA A 18 5.57 -26.93 -8.53
C ALA A 18 6.88 -26.60 -7.80
N ILE A 19 6.77 -26.11 -6.56
CA ILE A 19 7.92 -25.74 -5.73
C ILE A 19 8.76 -26.97 -5.35
N TYR A 20 8.13 -28.10 -5.01
CA TYR A 20 8.87 -29.34 -4.73
C TYR A 20 9.78 -29.74 -5.90
N ARG A 21 9.27 -29.73 -7.13
CA ARG A 21 10.04 -30.06 -8.33
C ARG A 21 11.14 -29.05 -8.61
N LEU A 22 10.84 -27.76 -8.48
CA LEU A 22 11.81 -26.69 -8.71
C LEU A 22 12.95 -26.75 -7.69
N MET A 23 12.65 -26.93 -6.40
CA MET A 23 13.66 -27.04 -5.34
C MET A 23 14.55 -28.27 -5.53
N VAL A 24 13.97 -29.44 -5.85
CA VAL A 24 14.75 -30.64 -6.15
C VAL A 24 15.70 -30.41 -7.33
N ASN A 25 15.26 -29.69 -8.36
CA ASN A 25 16.09 -29.39 -9.52
C ASN A 25 17.21 -28.38 -9.21
N ARG A 26 16.87 -27.23 -8.62
CA ARG A 26 17.80 -26.11 -8.40
C ARG A 26 18.86 -26.42 -7.36
N PHE A 27 18.52 -27.19 -6.34
CA PHE A 27 19.40 -27.48 -5.20
C PHE A 27 20.05 -28.87 -5.25
N ILE A 28 19.99 -29.59 -6.39
CA ILE A 28 20.55 -30.95 -6.48
C ILE A 28 22.05 -31.01 -6.22
N ASN A 29 22.78 -29.97 -6.62
CA ASN A 29 24.23 -29.87 -6.44
C ASN A 29 24.61 -28.91 -5.29
N SER A 30 23.63 -28.40 -4.54
CA SER A 30 23.92 -27.46 -3.45
C SER A 30 24.53 -28.16 -2.24
N PRO A 31 25.34 -27.46 -1.43
CA PRO A 31 25.62 -27.88 -0.07
C PRO A 31 24.31 -28.15 0.68
N GLY A 32 24.26 -29.23 1.46
CA GLY A 32 23.07 -29.58 2.24
C GLY A 32 21.88 -30.14 1.46
N ALA A 33 22.00 -30.44 0.16
CA ALA A 33 20.89 -30.96 -0.68
C ALA A 33 20.11 -32.11 -0.03
N GLY A 34 20.79 -33.08 0.61
CA GLY A 34 20.13 -34.19 1.30
C GLY A 34 19.24 -33.77 2.47
N ILE A 35 19.61 -32.70 3.19
CA ILE A 35 18.80 -32.12 4.27
C ILE A 35 17.58 -31.43 3.67
N ILE A 36 17.80 -30.56 2.67
CA ILE A 36 16.73 -29.85 1.96
C ILE A 36 15.70 -30.86 1.45
N PHE A 37 16.15 -31.90 0.74
CA PHE A 37 15.27 -32.90 0.12
C PHE A 37 14.51 -33.71 1.14
N SER A 38 15.12 -34.04 2.29
CA SER A 38 14.41 -34.70 3.39
C SER A 38 13.28 -33.81 3.91
N LEU A 39 13.57 -32.53 4.22
CA LEU A 39 12.61 -31.61 4.82
C LEU A 39 11.42 -31.33 3.90
N ILE A 40 11.67 -31.03 2.61
CA ILE A 40 10.58 -30.75 1.66
C ILE A 40 9.77 -32.01 1.34
N THR A 41 10.40 -33.20 1.32
CA THR A 41 9.69 -34.48 1.15
C THR A 41 8.82 -34.80 2.35
N ASP A 42 9.32 -34.57 3.58
CA ASP A 42 8.55 -34.74 4.81
C ASP A 42 7.38 -33.75 4.87
N LYS A 43 7.57 -32.50 4.41
CA LYS A 43 6.50 -31.52 4.29
C LYS A 43 5.39 -31.99 3.34
N MET A 44 5.74 -32.46 2.15
CA MET A 44 4.78 -33.04 1.19
C MET A 44 4.00 -34.21 1.81
N ASN A 45 4.70 -35.15 2.45
CA ASN A 45 4.07 -36.29 3.12
C ASN A 45 3.12 -35.86 4.26
N ASN A 46 3.50 -34.86 5.06
CA ASN A 46 2.67 -34.33 6.15
C ASN A 46 1.40 -33.61 5.65
N MET A 47 1.46 -33.04 4.44
CA MET A 47 0.30 -32.48 3.74
C MET A 47 -0.56 -33.56 3.05
N GLY A 48 -0.13 -34.82 3.07
CA GLY A 48 -0.85 -35.94 2.44
C GLY A 48 -0.56 -36.14 0.96
N TYR A 49 0.42 -35.43 0.40
CA TYR A 49 0.80 -35.54 -1.01
C TYR A 49 1.84 -36.64 -1.22
N ASP A 50 1.75 -37.36 -2.36
CA ASP A 50 2.74 -38.36 -2.78
C ASP A 50 3.85 -37.70 -3.62
N PRO A 51 5.08 -37.51 -3.08
CA PRO A 51 6.16 -36.84 -3.80
C PRO A 51 6.65 -37.62 -5.03
N SER A 52 6.30 -38.91 -5.14
CA SER A 52 6.62 -39.74 -6.31
C SER A 52 5.71 -39.46 -7.51
N PHE A 53 4.57 -38.79 -7.30
CA PHE A 53 3.64 -38.41 -8.35
C PHE A 53 4.25 -37.36 -9.29
N SER A 54 4.51 -37.75 -10.54
CA SER A 54 5.32 -36.98 -11.50
C SER A 54 4.62 -36.75 -12.85
N SER A 55 3.31 -37.03 -12.95
CA SER A 55 2.55 -36.71 -14.16
C SER A 55 2.59 -35.20 -14.41
N ILE A 56 2.70 -34.81 -15.69
CA ILE A 56 2.54 -33.43 -16.16
C ILE A 56 1.25 -33.26 -16.99
N ASP A 57 0.47 -34.34 -17.14
CA ASP A 57 -0.79 -34.31 -17.87
C ASP A 57 -1.89 -33.72 -16.99
N TYR A 58 -1.98 -32.40 -16.96
CA TYR A 58 -2.99 -31.66 -16.22
C TYR A 58 -4.37 -31.69 -16.89
N THR A 59 -4.50 -32.25 -18.09
CA THR A 59 -5.78 -32.33 -18.81
C THR A 59 -6.77 -33.28 -18.13
N THR A 60 -6.28 -34.14 -17.25
CA THR A 60 -7.07 -35.03 -16.38
C THR A 60 -7.79 -34.30 -15.25
N GLY A 61 -7.45 -33.02 -15.00
CA GLY A 61 -7.99 -32.22 -13.90
C GLY A 61 -7.26 -32.41 -12.57
N GLU A 62 -6.07 -33.03 -12.55
CA GLU A 62 -5.28 -33.23 -11.33
C GLU A 62 -4.38 -32.00 -11.03
N PRO A 63 -4.54 -31.33 -9.87
CA PRO A 63 -3.76 -30.12 -9.55
C PRO A 63 -2.25 -30.39 -9.39
N ALA A 64 -1.87 -31.53 -8.80
CA ALA A 64 -0.48 -31.97 -8.74
C ALA A 64 0.18 -32.07 -10.12
N ALA A 65 -0.59 -32.49 -11.14
CA ALA A 65 -0.08 -32.60 -12.51
C ALA A 65 0.14 -31.21 -13.14
N LEU A 66 -0.72 -30.24 -12.82
CA LEU A 66 -0.52 -28.83 -13.20
C LEU A 66 0.74 -28.26 -12.54
N GLY A 67 0.94 -28.51 -11.25
CA GLY A 67 2.16 -28.07 -10.53
C GLY A 67 3.44 -28.63 -11.16
N ASN A 68 3.47 -29.94 -11.42
CA ASN A 68 4.60 -30.58 -12.12
C ASN A 68 4.83 -30.00 -13.53
N TYR A 69 3.75 -29.72 -14.28
CA TYR A 69 3.83 -29.12 -15.61
C TYR A 69 4.46 -27.73 -15.58
N ILE A 70 4.02 -26.86 -14.64
CA ILE A 70 4.58 -25.52 -14.44
C ILE A 70 6.07 -25.62 -14.12
N ALA A 71 6.45 -26.45 -13.15
CA ALA A 71 7.85 -26.63 -12.79
C ALA A 71 8.71 -27.13 -13.95
N GLN A 72 8.20 -28.07 -14.76
CA GLN A 72 8.92 -28.58 -15.93
C GLN A 72 9.24 -27.47 -16.93
N HIS A 73 8.33 -26.51 -17.16
CA HIS A 73 8.58 -25.38 -18.06
C HIS A 73 9.62 -24.41 -17.49
N ILE A 74 9.52 -24.06 -16.20
CA ILE A 74 10.51 -23.19 -15.53
C ILE A 74 11.91 -23.83 -15.56
N ILE A 75 11.99 -25.13 -15.27
CA ILE A 75 13.25 -25.89 -15.32
C ILE A 75 13.82 -25.91 -16.75
N SER A 76 12.96 -26.17 -17.75
CA SER A 76 13.40 -26.22 -19.15
C SER A 76 13.89 -24.86 -19.64
N PHE A 77 13.25 -23.78 -19.21
CA PHE A 77 13.69 -22.42 -19.48
C PHE A 77 15.06 -22.13 -18.87
N GLY A 78 15.30 -22.50 -17.60
CA GLY A 78 16.58 -22.32 -16.93
C GLY A 78 17.78 -23.03 -17.60
N TYR A 79 17.53 -24.06 -18.40
CA TYR A 79 18.60 -24.74 -19.16
C TYR A 79 19.01 -24.02 -20.45
N GLN A 80 18.29 -22.98 -20.85
CA GLN A 80 18.53 -22.26 -22.10
C GLN A 80 18.47 -20.73 -21.92
N ASP A 81 18.38 -20.24 -20.69
CA ASP A 81 18.24 -18.81 -20.38
C ASP A 81 19.56 -18.04 -20.46
N GLY A 82 20.69 -18.71 -20.70
CA GLY A 82 22.02 -18.09 -20.72
C GLY A 82 22.79 -18.19 -19.40
N SER A 83 22.20 -18.74 -18.34
CA SER A 83 22.85 -18.90 -17.02
C SER A 83 23.91 -19.99 -16.98
N ASN A 84 24.00 -20.82 -18.02
CA ASN A 84 24.85 -22.00 -18.08
C ASN A 84 24.57 -23.03 -16.95
N GLN A 85 23.32 -23.13 -16.48
CA GLN A 85 22.91 -24.03 -15.39
C GLN A 85 23.36 -25.50 -15.60
N LEU A 86 23.34 -26.02 -16.84
CA LEU A 86 23.71 -27.41 -17.13
C LEU A 86 25.20 -27.72 -16.87
N MET A 87 26.04 -26.69 -16.84
CA MET A 87 27.47 -26.77 -16.54
C MET A 87 27.77 -26.16 -15.17
N ASP A 88 26.81 -26.21 -14.24
CA ASP A 88 26.91 -25.66 -12.88
C ASP A 88 27.27 -24.16 -12.85
N TYR A 89 26.73 -23.39 -13.80
CA TYR A 89 26.93 -21.93 -13.91
C TYR A 89 28.40 -21.53 -14.11
N ALA A 90 29.23 -22.42 -14.64
CA ALA A 90 30.64 -22.16 -14.87
C ALA A 90 30.86 -21.02 -15.89
N ASN A 91 31.91 -20.23 -15.66
CA ASN A 91 32.34 -19.19 -16.59
C ASN A 91 32.70 -19.81 -17.95
N GLU A 92 32.33 -19.13 -19.03
CA GLU A 92 32.53 -19.66 -20.37
C GLU A 92 33.83 -19.16 -21.01
N TYR A 93 34.21 -17.89 -20.78
CA TYR A 93 35.35 -17.28 -21.47
C TYR A 93 36.12 -16.24 -20.64
N TYR A 94 35.58 -15.71 -19.55
CA TYR A 94 36.32 -14.76 -18.72
C TYR A 94 37.55 -15.39 -18.06
N GLU A 95 38.67 -14.67 -18.14
CA GLU A 95 39.90 -14.95 -17.41
C GLU A 95 40.44 -13.65 -16.79
N PRO A 96 40.90 -13.66 -15.52
CA PRO A 96 41.44 -12.47 -14.88
C PRO A 96 42.78 -12.06 -15.50
N VAL A 97 42.97 -10.76 -15.72
CA VAL A 97 44.24 -10.21 -16.26
C VAL A 97 45.33 -10.14 -15.19
N ASN A 98 44.93 -10.03 -13.92
CA ASN A 98 45.83 -9.89 -12.78
C ASN A 98 46.08 -11.22 -12.09
N GLU A 99 47.30 -11.40 -11.58
CA GLU A 99 47.64 -12.55 -10.76
C GLU A 99 46.96 -12.46 -9.38
N PRO A 100 46.56 -13.60 -8.79
CA PRO A 100 45.92 -13.59 -7.49
C PRO A 100 46.76 -12.91 -6.39
N LEU A 101 46.12 -12.06 -5.60
CA LEU A 101 46.71 -11.45 -4.41
C LEU A 101 46.73 -12.45 -3.26
N LEU A 102 47.92 -12.84 -2.82
CA LEU A 102 48.09 -13.61 -1.59
C LEU A 102 47.91 -12.69 -0.37
N VAL A 103 46.70 -12.62 0.17
CA VAL A 103 46.30 -11.56 1.12
C VAL A 103 47.13 -11.56 2.42
N GLU A 104 47.60 -12.74 2.84
CA GLU A 104 48.46 -12.93 4.02
C GLU A 104 49.82 -12.22 3.91
N PHE A 105 50.30 -11.94 2.70
CA PHE A 105 51.58 -11.26 2.50
C PHE A 105 51.39 -9.75 2.27
N PRO A 106 52.35 -8.92 2.74
CA PRO A 106 52.33 -7.49 2.45
C PRO A 106 52.47 -7.19 0.95
N GLY A 107 51.75 -6.16 0.50
CA GLY A 107 51.79 -5.60 -0.85
C GLY A 107 50.63 -6.07 -1.71
N ALA A 108 50.59 -5.59 -2.96
CA ALA A 108 49.57 -5.92 -3.96
C ALA A 108 49.93 -7.11 -4.86
N GLY A 109 51.11 -7.69 -4.68
CA GLY A 109 51.60 -8.77 -5.55
C GLY A 109 51.89 -8.27 -6.98
N THR A 110 51.55 -9.08 -7.98
CA THR A 110 51.73 -8.71 -9.40
C THR A 110 50.41 -8.22 -9.97
N LEU A 111 50.30 -6.92 -10.19
CA LEU A 111 49.15 -6.27 -10.82
C LEU A 111 49.53 -5.82 -12.23
N ASN A 112 49.07 -6.56 -13.25
CA ASN A 112 49.34 -6.29 -14.65
C ASN A 112 48.56 -5.07 -15.17
N ASP A 113 47.34 -4.88 -14.68
CA ASP A 113 46.49 -3.72 -14.98
C ASP A 113 45.84 -3.20 -13.68
N PRO A 114 46.15 -1.96 -13.25
CA PRO A 114 45.62 -1.39 -12.01
C PRO A 114 44.15 -0.96 -12.08
N ASN A 115 43.50 -1.11 -13.22
CA ASN A 115 42.09 -0.80 -13.40
C ASN A 115 41.21 -2.06 -13.50
N ARG A 116 41.82 -3.25 -13.50
CA ARG A 116 41.14 -4.54 -13.70
C ARG A 116 41.12 -5.37 -12.43
N TRP A 117 40.11 -6.21 -12.22
CA TRP A 117 39.92 -6.98 -10.99
C TRP A 117 41.12 -7.91 -10.72
N GLN A 118 41.33 -8.19 -9.44
CA GLN A 118 42.39 -9.08 -8.99
C GLN A 118 41.78 -10.16 -8.09
N PRO A 119 41.90 -11.45 -8.45
CA PRO A 119 41.47 -12.54 -7.60
C PRO A 119 42.22 -12.51 -6.25
N LEU A 120 41.59 -13.00 -5.19
CA LEU A 120 42.21 -13.08 -3.86
C LEU A 120 42.48 -14.53 -3.48
N THR A 121 43.70 -14.82 -3.04
CA THR A 121 44.05 -16.10 -2.43
C THR A 121 44.06 -15.95 -0.91
N LEU A 122 43.17 -16.66 -0.24
CA LEU A 122 43.02 -16.68 1.23
C LEU A 122 43.70 -17.91 1.84
N GLN A 123 43.75 -18.00 3.18
CA GLN A 123 44.17 -19.25 3.84
C GLN A 123 43.09 -20.33 3.72
N ILE A 124 41.84 -19.91 3.90
CA ILE A 124 40.63 -20.69 3.71
C ILE A 124 39.59 -19.73 3.13
N PHE A 125 38.85 -20.18 2.11
CA PHE A 125 37.70 -19.46 1.63
C PHE A 125 36.44 -20.12 2.17
N ILE A 126 35.62 -19.33 2.86
CA ILE A 126 34.29 -19.73 3.31
C ILE A 126 33.34 -18.79 2.59
N ASP A 127 32.42 -19.34 1.81
CA ASP A 127 31.43 -18.53 1.12
C ASP A 127 30.49 -17.84 2.12
N GLN A 128 29.67 -16.92 1.61
CA GLN A 128 28.76 -16.14 2.45
C GLN A 128 27.73 -17.03 3.16
N SER A 129 27.41 -18.23 2.64
CA SER A 129 26.52 -19.19 3.28
C SER A 129 27.22 -20.12 4.27
N GLY A 130 28.50 -19.88 4.58
CA GLY A 130 29.26 -20.65 5.57
C GLY A 130 29.89 -21.94 5.02
N ASN A 131 29.88 -22.16 3.71
CA ASN A 131 30.46 -23.36 3.11
C ASN A 131 31.96 -23.17 2.84
N VAL A 132 32.77 -24.11 3.31
CA VAL A 132 34.19 -24.17 2.98
C VAL A 132 34.35 -24.63 1.53
N ILE A 133 34.92 -23.78 0.68
CA ILE A 133 35.21 -24.14 -0.70
C ILE A 133 36.63 -24.77 -0.78
N PRO A 134 36.83 -25.87 -1.52
CA PRO A 134 38.11 -26.60 -1.55
C PRO A 134 39.32 -25.78 -2.03
N PHE A 135 39.06 -24.71 -2.80
CA PHE A 135 40.08 -23.83 -3.34
C PHE A 135 40.05 -22.50 -2.60
N ASN A 136 41.24 -22.01 -2.29
CA ASN A 136 41.41 -20.77 -1.54
C ASN A 136 41.53 -19.52 -2.43
N THR A 137 41.45 -19.71 -3.75
CA THR A 137 41.37 -18.64 -4.75
C THR A 137 40.09 -18.89 -5.55
N PRO A 138 38.95 -18.31 -5.15
CA PRO A 138 37.72 -18.45 -5.91
C PRO A 138 37.83 -17.76 -7.27
N ASP A 139 37.24 -18.38 -8.29
CA ASP A 139 37.09 -17.78 -9.62
C ASP A 139 36.10 -16.61 -9.57
N PHE A 140 36.11 -15.76 -10.61
CA PHE A 140 35.10 -14.71 -10.74
C PHE A 140 33.72 -15.36 -10.81
N LEU A 141 32.78 -14.97 -9.93
CA LEU A 141 31.44 -15.53 -9.94
C LEU A 141 30.60 -14.95 -11.08
N SER A 142 30.41 -15.75 -12.14
CA SER A 142 29.49 -15.48 -13.27
C SER A 142 29.70 -14.14 -14.01
N PRO A 143 30.90 -13.79 -14.46
CA PRO A 143 31.17 -12.52 -15.16
C PRO A 143 30.34 -12.36 -16.45
N GLU A 144 29.83 -13.43 -17.03
CA GLU A 144 28.99 -13.41 -18.22
C GLU A 144 27.48 -13.33 -17.93
N TRP A 145 27.06 -13.10 -16.68
CA TRP A 145 25.64 -13.16 -16.30
C TRP A 145 24.75 -12.12 -16.99
N GLY A 146 25.33 -11.08 -17.58
CA GLY A 146 24.60 -10.16 -18.47
C GLY A 146 23.97 -10.85 -19.68
N ASN A 147 24.46 -12.03 -20.07
CA ASN A 147 23.91 -12.83 -21.17
C ASN A 147 22.64 -13.62 -20.75
N VAL A 148 22.28 -13.60 -19.46
CA VAL A 148 21.06 -14.25 -18.96
C VAL A 148 19.84 -13.47 -19.45
N THR A 149 18.81 -14.21 -19.87
CA THR A 149 17.55 -13.65 -20.33
C THR A 149 16.90 -12.82 -19.21
N PRO A 150 16.67 -11.51 -19.41
CA PRO A 150 16.06 -10.65 -18.39
C PRO A 150 14.54 -10.89 -18.29
N PHE A 151 13.94 -10.33 -17.24
CA PHE A 151 12.50 -10.32 -16.99
C PHE A 151 11.80 -9.16 -17.71
N ALA A 152 12.27 -7.93 -17.50
CA ALA A 152 11.68 -6.71 -18.03
C ALA A 152 12.62 -5.90 -18.96
N LEU A 153 13.95 -6.08 -18.85
CA LEU A 153 14.92 -5.37 -19.68
C LEU A 153 14.76 -5.71 -21.17
N THR A 154 15.05 -4.72 -22.02
CA THR A 154 14.86 -4.78 -23.47
C THR A 154 16.13 -4.47 -24.26
N ASP A 155 16.07 -4.60 -25.58
CA ASP A 155 17.17 -4.23 -26.48
C ASP A 155 17.50 -2.72 -26.42
N ASP A 156 16.56 -1.86 -26.02
CA ASP A 156 16.79 -0.42 -25.88
C ASP A 156 17.69 -0.09 -24.68
N ASP A 157 17.72 -0.99 -23.69
CA ASP A 157 18.56 -0.87 -22.49
C ASP A 157 19.95 -1.50 -22.69
N LEU A 158 20.13 -2.27 -23.78
CA LEU A 158 21.29 -3.14 -24.00
C LEU A 158 22.41 -2.47 -24.81
N THR A 159 23.61 -2.49 -24.26
CA THR A 159 24.87 -2.27 -24.99
C THR A 159 25.69 -3.55 -25.03
N ILE A 160 26.11 -3.99 -26.22
CA ILE A 160 26.99 -5.15 -26.38
C ILE A 160 28.42 -4.68 -26.63
N HIS A 161 29.32 -5.10 -25.76
CA HIS A 161 30.75 -4.89 -25.90
C HIS A 161 31.47 -6.19 -26.26
N THR A 162 32.65 -6.11 -26.89
CA THR A 162 33.42 -7.30 -27.29
C THR A 162 34.85 -7.20 -26.77
N ARG A 163 35.33 -8.24 -26.07
CA ARG A 163 36.73 -8.39 -25.63
C ARG A 163 37.24 -9.77 -26.01
N ASP A 164 38.41 -9.80 -26.65
CA ASP A 164 39.09 -11.03 -27.10
C ASP A 164 38.27 -11.98 -28.02
N GLY A 165 37.18 -11.47 -28.59
CA GLY A 165 36.31 -12.21 -29.52
C GLY A 165 35.00 -12.69 -28.88
N ASP A 166 34.83 -12.46 -27.58
CA ASP A 166 33.62 -12.80 -26.82
C ASP A 166 32.82 -11.54 -26.46
N ASP A 167 31.50 -11.66 -26.45
CA ASP A 167 30.57 -10.55 -26.25
C ASP A 167 30.16 -10.45 -24.77
N TYR A 168 30.08 -9.24 -24.24
CA TYR A 168 29.56 -8.92 -22.91
C TYR A 168 28.34 -8.04 -23.05
N TRP A 169 27.20 -8.51 -22.54
CA TRP A 169 25.93 -7.82 -22.60
C TRP A 169 25.79 -6.93 -21.37
N VAL A 170 25.65 -5.63 -21.59
CA VAL A 170 25.62 -4.61 -20.53
C VAL A 170 24.32 -3.83 -20.66
N TYR A 171 23.37 -4.15 -19.78
CA TYR A 171 22.10 -3.42 -19.68
C TYR A 171 22.25 -2.21 -18.75
N HIS A 172 21.62 -1.09 -19.11
CA HIS A 172 21.71 0.18 -18.38
C HIS A 172 23.17 0.61 -18.18
N ASP A 173 23.96 0.57 -19.27
CA ASP A 173 25.41 0.83 -19.24
C ASP A 173 25.72 2.24 -18.67
N PRO A 174 26.36 2.33 -17.50
CA PRO A 174 26.65 3.62 -16.85
C PRO A 174 27.82 4.37 -17.50
N GLY A 175 28.55 3.74 -18.42
CA GLY A 175 29.80 4.27 -18.96
C GLY A 175 31.01 4.03 -18.05
N ASP A 176 32.16 4.55 -18.48
CA ASP A 176 33.45 4.29 -17.85
C ASP A 176 33.51 4.78 -16.39
N PRO A 177 33.93 3.93 -15.43
CA PRO A 177 34.32 4.38 -14.10
C PRO A 177 35.61 5.21 -14.17
N PRO A 178 35.96 5.96 -13.11
CA PRO A 178 37.26 6.62 -13.05
C PRO A 178 38.40 5.59 -13.12
N TYR A 179 39.46 5.86 -13.88
CA TYR A 179 40.60 4.98 -14.05
C TYR A 179 41.89 5.62 -13.54
N LEU A 180 42.75 4.83 -12.90
CA LEU A 180 44.08 5.23 -12.52
C LEU A 180 44.98 5.39 -13.76
N SER A 181 45.65 6.54 -13.86
CA SER A 181 46.69 6.78 -14.86
C SER A 181 48.07 6.72 -14.21
N LEU A 182 48.99 5.97 -14.82
CA LEU A 182 50.37 5.85 -14.37
C LEU A 182 51.31 6.87 -15.04
N THR A 183 50.79 7.71 -15.94
CA THR A 183 51.60 8.62 -16.76
C THR A 183 51.22 10.07 -16.63
N GLU A 184 49.98 10.37 -16.24
CA GLU A 184 49.48 11.73 -16.09
C GLU A 184 48.48 11.81 -14.94
N ASN A 185 48.30 13.01 -14.40
CA ASN A 185 47.30 13.27 -13.37
C ASN A 185 46.12 13.99 -14.01
N ASN A 186 45.12 13.22 -14.40
CA ASN A 186 43.87 13.72 -14.97
C ASN A 186 42.72 13.54 -13.96
N GLU A 187 41.57 14.11 -14.27
CA GLU A 187 40.39 14.10 -13.39
C GLU A 187 39.95 12.68 -13.03
N SER A 188 39.92 11.77 -14.00
CA SER A 188 39.60 10.35 -13.80
C SER A 188 40.56 9.68 -12.80
N SER A 189 41.87 9.92 -12.94
CA SER A 189 42.88 9.36 -12.04
C SER A 189 42.84 9.97 -10.64
N GLU A 190 42.48 11.24 -10.51
CA GLU A 190 42.31 11.89 -9.20
C GLU A 190 41.06 11.37 -8.51
N GLN A 191 39.97 11.17 -9.25
CA GLN A 191 38.74 10.61 -8.70
C GLN A 191 38.93 9.15 -8.25
N PHE A 192 39.66 8.34 -9.03
CA PHE A 192 40.03 6.97 -8.64
C PHE A 192 40.73 6.98 -7.27
N LYS A 193 41.78 7.80 -7.13
CA LYS A 193 42.56 7.90 -5.89
C LYS A 193 41.71 8.40 -4.74
N TRP A 194 40.91 9.45 -4.95
CA TRP A 194 40.02 10.01 -3.95
C TRP A 194 39.05 8.95 -3.40
N GLY A 195 38.34 8.25 -4.27
CA GLY A 195 37.32 7.27 -3.87
C GLY A 195 37.91 6.08 -3.12
N PHE A 196 39.02 5.51 -3.61
CA PHE A 196 39.68 4.39 -2.92
C PHE A 196 40.37 4.81 -1.62
N SER A 197 40.97 6.01 -1.55
CA SER A 197 41.52 6.52 -0.30
C SER A 197 40.44 6.75 0.76
N MET A 198 39.25 7.22 0.37
CA MET A 198 38.13 7.42 1.29
C MET A 198 37.75 6.14 2.04
N VAL A 199 37.77 4.99 1.36
CA VAL A 199 37.49 3.67 1.97
C VAL A 199 38.41 3.41 3.17
N SER A 200 39.70 3.69 3.04
CA SER A 200 40.65 3.52 4.16
C SER A 200 40.42 4.53 5.29
N VAL A 201 40.03 5.75 4.95
CA VAL A 201 39.74 6.85 5.89
C VAL A 201 38.51 6.53 6.73
N TRP A 202 37.43 6.03 6.11
CA TRP A 202 36.23 5.61 6.82
C TRP A 202 36.48 4.42 7.75
N GLY A 203 37.47 3.57 7.45
CA GLY A 203 37.92 2.53 8.37
C GLY A 203 38.48 3.07 9.70
N SER A 204 38.85 4.35 9.78
CA SER A 204 39.23 5.01 11.04
C SER A 204 38.06 5.24 12.00
N HIS A 205 36.82 5.13 11.51
CA HIS A 205 35.61 5.34 12.31
C HIS A 205 35.29 4.12 13.18
N LEU A 206 35.92 2.97 12.91
CA LEU A 206 35.56 1.67 13.50
C LEU A 206 36.15 1.43 14.89
N ASP A 207 36.68 2.45 15.56
CA ASP A 207 37.28 2.33 16.90
C ASP A 207 36.21 2.38 18.01
N PRO A 208 35.95 1.28 18.76
CA PRO A 208 35.02 1.32 19.89
C PRO A 208 35.48 2.24 21.03
N ALA A 209 36.77 2.59 21.09
CA ALA A 209 37.29 3.55 22.07
C ALA A 209 36.96 5.00 21.71
N ASN A 210 36.58 5.28 20.46
CA ASN A 210 36.17 6.60 20.02
C ASN A 210 34.79 6.95 20.58
N THR A 211 34.66 8.11 21.22
CA THR A 211 33.41 8.59 21.83
C THR A 211 32.61 9.51 20.91
N LYS A 212 32.97 9.65 19.63
CA LYS A 212 32.21 10.42 18.65
C LYS A 212 30.84 9.79 18.46
N THR A 213 29.79 10.60 18.61
CA THR A 213 28.39 10.19 18.44
C THR A 213 27.81 10.73 17.14
N ILE A 214 26.81 10.04 16.62
CA ILE A 214 26.01 10.41 15.45
C ILE A 214 24.53 10.20 15.78
N ASP A 215 23.65 11.05 15.26
CA ASP A 215 22.20 10.83 15.30
C ASP A 215 21.81 9.97 14.09
N ILE A 216 21.36 8.74 14.35
CA ILE A 216 20.98 7.77 13.32
C ILE A 216 19.47 7.67 13.11
N SER A 217 18.70 8.57 13.71
CA SER A 217 17.25 8.63 13.51
C SER A 217 16.90 9.17 12.12
N PRO A 218 15.66 8.95 11.65
CA PRO A 218 15.19 9.60 10.43
C PRO A 218 15.14 11.13 10.54
N ALA A 219 15.28 11.74 11.72
CA ALA A 219 15.39 13.19 11.85
C ALA A 219 16.68 13.75 11.23
N SER A 220 17.73 12.92 11.14
CA SER A 220 19.07 13.32 10.68
C SER A 220 19.53 12.56 9.44
N LEU A 221 19.11 11.30 9.25
CA LEU A 221 19.51 10.47 8.11
C LEU A 221 18.38 10.29 7.10
N GLY A 222 18.75 10.12 5.81
CA GLY A 222 17.81 9.89 4.72
C GLY A 222 17.29 11.15 4.05
N ASN A 223 16.15 11.04 3.37
CA ASN A 223 15.50 12.12 2.62
C ASN A 223 16.38 12.73 1.50
N ILE A 224 17.08 11.88 0.75
CA ILE A 224 17.90 12.26 -0.39
C ILE A 224 17.02 12.35 -1.65
N ASN A 225 16.93 13.53 -2.23
CA ASN A 225 16.09 13.77 -3.42
C ASN A 225 16.81 13.46 -4.73
N ASP A 226 18.08 13.81 -4.81
CA ASP A 226 18.85 13.83 -6.06
C ASP A 226 20.17 13.11 -5.85
N LEU A 227 20.49 12.18 -6.76
CA LEU A 227 21.78 11.52 -6.84
C LEU A 227 22.66 12.25 -7.86
N PRO A 228 23.98 12.39 -7.62
CA PRO A 228 24.89 12.94 -8.60
C PRO A 228 24.92 12.06 -9.86
N THR A 229 25.09 12.67 -11.02
CA THR A 229 25.19 11.94 -12.31
C THR A 229 26.59 11.95 -12.89
N ASP A 230 27.50 12.71 -12.28
CA ASP A 230 28.92 12.77 -12.62
C ASP A 230 29.76 12.49 -11.36
N TYR A 231 30.83 11.70 -11.50
CA TYR A 231 31.71 11.39 -10.38
C TYR A 231 32.43 12.63 -9.82
N ALA A 232 32.55 13.70 -10.58
CA ALA A 232 33.10 14.97 -10.13
C ALA A 232 32.29 15.61 -8.98
N ASP A 233 31.00 15.25 -8.86
CA ASP A 233 30.12 15.74 -7.81
C ASP A 233 30.10 14.86 -6.56
N TYR A 234 30.68 13.65 -6.61
CA TYR A 234 30.72 12.73 -5.45
C TYR A 234 31.37 13.33 -4.20
N PRO A 235 32.44 14.14 -4.28
CA PRO A 235 33.01 14.79 -3.11
C PRO A 235 32.09 15.80 -2.40
N SER A 236 31.03 16.27 -3.06
CA SER A 236 30.00 17.09 -2.43
C SER A 236 28.85 16.26 -1.85
N PHE A 237 28.70 15.02 -2.31
CA PHE A 237 27.67 14.09 -1.86
C PHE A 237 28.11 13.28 -0.65
N TYR A 238 29.34 12.76 -0.63
CA TYR A 238 29.87 11.98 0.49
C TYR A 238 30.77 12.82 1.40
N ASP A 239 30.57 12.72 2.72
CA ASP A 239 31.49 13.34 3.66
C ASP A 239 32.75 12.48 3.81
N PHE A 240 33.85 13.00 3.28
CA PHE A 240 35.12 12.30 3.24
C PHE A 240 35.68 11.96 4.62
N PHE A 241 35.49 12.84 5.62
CA PHE A 241 36.15 12.71 6.94
C PHE A 241 35.20 12.30 8.06
N ASP A 242 33.94 12.72 7.99
CA ASP A 242 32.97 12.43 9.04
C ASP A 242 32.10 11.20 8.72
N GLY A 243 32.08 10.77 7.46
CA GLY A 243 31.28 9.66 6.96
C GLY A 243 29.84 10.06 6.67
N GLY A 244 29.14 9.20 5.93
CA GLY A 244 27.76 9.47 5.49
C GLY A 244 27.69 10.17 4.13
N ASP A 245 26.49 10.67 3.82
CA ASP A 245 26.11 11.26 2.54
C ASP A 245 25.32 12.57 2.69
N ALA A 246 24.70 13.02 1.60
CA ALA A 246 23.93 14.26 1.53
C ALA A 246 22.55 14.18 2.22
N SER A 247 22.39 13.27 3.19
CA SER A 247 21.20 13.12 4.02
C SER A 247 20.73 14.46 4.60
N LYS A 248 19.40 14.67 4.56
CA LYS A 248 18.73 15.86 5.09
C LYS A 248 17.87 15.56 6.32
N GLY A 249 17.46 14.31 6.47
CA GLY A 249 16.48 13.88 7.46
C GLY A 249 15.05 14.34 7.15
N HIS A 250 14.11 13.77 7.90
CA HIS A 250 12.67 14.01 7.84
C HIS A 250 12.22 14.81 9.07
N GLU A 251 11.47 15.88 8.87
CA GLU A 251 11.03 16.74 9.99
C GLU A 251 10.00 16.05 10.90
N SER A 252 9.10 15.23 10.32
CA SER A 252 8.02 14.56 11.06
C SER A 252 7.58 13.26 10.38
N ASN A 253 7.07 12.34 11.18
CA ASN A 253 6.46 11.11 10.72
C ASN A 253 5.06 11.43 10.15
N PRO A 254 4.77 11.12 8.88
CA PRO A 254 3.50 11.48 8.24
C PRO A 254 2.29 10.73 8.80
N PHE A 255 2.47 9.58 9.46
CA PHE A 255 1.38 8.78 10.05
C PHE A 255 0.99 9.27 11.44
N THR A 256 1.96 9.73 12.23
CA THR A 256 1.71 10.19 13.62
C THR A 256 1.61 11.72 13.73
N GLY A 257 2.12 12.46 12.74
CA GLY A 257 2.25 13.91 12.76
C GLY A 257 3.26 14.44 13.79
N GLN A 258 4.04 13.57 14.44
CA GLN A 258 5.05 13.94 15.43
C GLN A 258 6.45 14.04 14.79
N PRO A 259 7.35 14.89 15.32
CA PRO A 259 8.76 14.89 14.90
C PRO A 259 9.42 13.53 15.19
N TYR A 260 10.39 13.14 14.36
CA TYR A 260 11.25 12.00 14.68
C TYR A 260 12.17 12.36 15.85
N GLU A 261 12.22 11.50 16.86
CA GLU A 261 13.07 11.71 18.03
C GLU A 261 14.54 11.35 17.70
N PRO A 262 15.52 12.16 18.14
CA PRO A 262 16.93 11.86 17.92
C PRO A 262 17.36 10.52 18.53
N ASN A 263 18.16 9.76 17.78
CA ASN A 263 18.72 8.46 18.16
C ASN A 263 20.25 8.56 18.15
N LEU A 264 20.81 9.05 19.25
CA LEU A 264 22.25 9.31 19.38
C LEU A 264 23.01 8.04 19.79
N VAL A 265 23.88 7.55 18.92
CA VAL A 265 24.73 6.38 19.16
C VAL A 265 26.19 6.68 18.85
N LYS A 266 27.13 5.82 19.26
CA LYS A 266 28.53 5.93 18.82
C LYS A 266 28.65 5.67 17.32
N LEU A 267 29.43 6.51 16.64
CA LEU A 267 29.73 6.33 15.22
C LEU A 267 30.39 4.97 14.94
N SER A 268 31.26 4.51 15.84
CA SER A 268 31.95 3.23 15.68
C SER A 268 31.04 2.02 15.85
N ASP A 269 30.04 2.07 16.72
CA ASP A 269 29.04 1.01 16.82
C ASP A 269 28.11 1.04 15.61
N TYR A 270 27.63 2.22 15.21
CA TYR A 270 26.80 2.36 14.01
C TYR A 270 27.49 1.85 12.74
N ALA A 271 28.72 2.30 12.47
CA ALA A 271 29.45 1.93 11.25
C ALA A 271 29.72 0.42 11.15
N ARG A 272 30.06 -0.23 12.28
CA ARG A 272 30.30 -1.68 12.34
C ARG A 272 28.99 -2.47 12.19
N VAL A 273 27.94 -2.08 12.92
CA VAL A 273 26.60 -2.68 12.79
C VAL A 273 26.10 -2.54 11.36
N LEU A 274 26.24 -1.36 10.75
CA LEU A 274 25.75 -1.12 9.40
C LEU A 274 26.50 -1.96 8.37
N ALA A 275 27.83 -2.05 8.49
CA ALA A 275 28.66 -2.88 7.62
C ALA A 275 28.24 -4.35 7.67
N GLU A 276 27.94 -4.89 8.85
CA GLU A 276 27.54 -6.30 9.03
C GLU A 276 26.06 -6.56 8.75
N PHE A 277 25.15 -5.65 9.10
CA PHE A 277 23.70 -5.81 8.86
C PHE A 277 23.37 -5.98 7.39
N TRP A 278 23.96 -5.14 6.54
CA TRP A 278 23.79 -5.24 5.10
C TRP A 278 24.81 -6.20 4.46
N ALA A 279 25.71 -6.82 5.25
CA ALA A 279 26.61 -7.86 4.74
C ALA A 279 25.86 -9.17 4.56
N ASP A 280 26.24 -9.90 3.52
CA ASP A 280 25.68 -11.22 3.29
C ASP A 280 26.52 -12.21 4.12
N GLY A 281 25.99 -12.57 5.29
CA GLY A 281 26.62 -13.49 6.25
C GLY A 281 25.96 -14.87 6.27
N PRO A 282 26.57 -15.87 6.93
CA PRO A 282 26.03 -17.24 6.96
C PRO A 282 24.69 -17.37 7.68
N ASP A 283 24.39 -16.41 8.56
CA ASP A 283 23.14 -16.30 9.29
C ASP A 283 22.19 -15.24 8.69
N SER A 284 22.49 -14.74 7.48
CA SER A 284 21.70 -13.75 6.73
C SER A 284 21.51 -14.19 5.27
N GLU A 285 20.60 -13.53 4.56
CA GLU A 285 20.34 -13.79 3.16
C GLU A 285 21.33 -13.04 2.25
N THR A 286 21.53 -13.55 1.02
CA THR A 286 22.17 -12.77 -0.06
C THR A 286 21.40 -11.46 -0.32
N PRO A 287 21.98 -10.44 -1.00
CA PRO A 287 21.39 -9.11 -1.04
C PRO A 287 19.94 -9.07 -1.55
N PRO A 288 19.55 -9.79 -2.62
CA PRO A 288 18.15 -9.91 -3.02
C PRO A 288 17.24 -10.47 -1.93
N GLY A 289 17.69 -11.51 -1.23
CA GLY A 289 16.96 -12.17 -0.15
C GLY A 289 16.71 -11.25 1.04
N HIS A 290 17.65 -10.37 1.37
CA HIS A 290 17.47 -9.38 2.44
C HIS A 290 16.25 -8.48 2.16
N TRP A 291 16.04 -8.09 0.90
CA TRP A 291 14.88 -7.30 0.50
C TRP A 291 13.57 -8.09 0.48
N PHE A 292 13.61 -9.41 0.31
CA PHE A 292 12.45 -10.26 0.58
C PHE A 292 12.14 -10.36 2.08
N THR A 293 13.15 -10.37 2.94
CA THR A 293 12.95 -10.30 4.41
C THR A 293 12.32 -8.98 4.81
N ILE A 294 12.74 -7.86 4.20
CA ILE A 294 12.08 -6.55 4.38
C ILE A 294 10.64 -6.56 3.86
N LEU A 295 10.39 -7.13 2.68
CA LEU A 295 9.03 -7.29 2.15
C LEU A 295 8.15 -8.07 3.13
N ASN A 296 8.65 -9.17 3.71
CA ASN A 296 7.91 -9.95 4.70
C ASN A 296 7.64 -9.15 5.97
N TYR A 297 8.63 -8.40 6.48
CA TYR A 297 8.46 -7.48 7.60
C TYR A 297 7.34 -6.46 7.33
N VAL A 298 7.29 -5.89 6.12
CA VAL A 298 6.22 -4.97 5.70
C VAL A 298 4.87 -5.68 5.62
N ASN A 299 4.82 -6.87 5.01
CA ASN A 299 3.60 -7.67 4.84
C ASN A 299 2.96 -8.11 6.17
N ASP A 300 3.78 -8.33 7.19
CA ASP A 300 3.37 -8.73 8.54
C ASP A 300 3.04 -7.52 9.43
N HIS A 301 3.34 -6.29 8.99
CA HIS A 301 3.09 -5.10 9.79
C HIS A 301 1.59 -4.83 9.95
N PRO A 302 1.06 -4.64 11.18
CA PRO A 302 -0.38 -4.54 11.43
C PRO A 302 -1.04 -3.30 10.79
N GLU A 303 -0.26 -2.26 10.50
CA GLU A 303 -0.74 -1.04 9.83
C GLU A 303 -0.73 -1.12 8.29
N LEU A 304 -0.18 -2.18 7.69
CA LEU A 304 -0.22 -2.33 6.24
C LEU A 304 -1.65 -2.62 5.78
N GLN A 305 -2.12 -1.84 4.80
CA GLN A 305 -3.30 -2.20 4.02
C GLN A 305 -2.84 -2.82 2.71
N ARG A 306 -3.27 -4.05 2.41
CA ARG A 306 -2.92 -4.81 1.20
C ARG A 306 -3.65 -4.30 -0.05
N LYS A 307 -3.46 -3.01 -0.35
CA LYS A 307 -4.02 -2.32 -1.50
C LYS A 307 -2.91 -2.10 -2.51
N TYR A 308 -3.06 -2.66 -3.70
CA TYR A 308 -2.07 -2.46 -4.76
C TYR A 308 -1.95 -0.97 -5.10
N ARG A 309 -0.72 -0.43 -5.14
CA ARG A 309 -0.46 1.01 -5.27
C ARG A 309 -1.06 1.87 -4.14
N GLY A 310 -1.46 1.26 -3.02
CA GLY A 310 -2.16 1.94 -1.91
C GLY A 310 -3.59 2.38 -2.24
N THR A 311 -4.15 1.92 -3.37
CA THR A 311 -5.48 2.33 -3.86
C THR A 311 -6.39 1.14 -4.10
N GLY A 312 -7.70 1.38 -4.26
CA GLY A 312 -8.68 0.33 -4.53
C GLY A 312 -9.03 -0.56 -3.33
N GLU A 313 -9.52 -1.75 -3.65
CA GLU A 313 -9.95 -2.77 -2.69
C GLU A 313 -8.76 -3.47 -2.01
N ILE A 314 -8.99 -4.01 -0.81
CA ILE A 314 -8.02 -4.84 -0.12
C ILE A 314 -7.93 -6.19 -0.84
N LEU A 315 -6.72 -6.55 -1.30
CA LEU A 315 -6.47 -7.80 -1.98
C LEU A 315 -6.52 -9.00 -1.02
N ASP A 316 -6.92 -10.15 -1.57
CA ASP A 316 -6.73 -11.43 -0.90
C ASP A 316 -5.24 -11.63 -0.54
N PRO A 317 -4.90 -12.20 0.64
CA PRO A 317 -3.51 -12.35 1.06
C PRO A 317 -2.65 -13.13 0.06
N LEU A 318 -3.17 -14.19 -0.55
CA LEU A 318 -2.42 -14.99 -1.52
C LEU A 318 -2.19 -14.18 -2.81
N GLU A 319 -3.18 -13.43 -3.26
CA GLU A 319 -3.02 -12.55 -4.42
C GLU A 319 -1.97 -11.46 -4.16
N TRP A 320 -2.02 -10.82 -2.99
CA TRP A 320 -1.01 -9.85 -2.57
C TRP A 320 0.39 -10.44 -2.60
N ASP A 321 0.59 -11.61 -1.97
CA ASP A 321 1.90 -12.26 -1.90
C ASP A 321 2.41 -12.66 -3.29
N VAL A 322 1.55 -13.21 -4.15
CA VAL A 322 1.94 -13.57 -5.53
C VAL A 322 2.36 -12.33 -6.31
N LYS A 323 1.58 -11.24 -6.27
CA LYS A 323 1.92 -10.00 -6.96
C LYS A 323 3.21 -9.38 -6.41
N ALA A 324 3.38 -9.35 -5.09
CA ALA A 324 4.54 -8.78 -4.42
C ALA A 324 5.83 -9.54 -4.79
N TYR A 325 5.82 -10.87 -4.65
CA TYR A 325 6.98 -11.70 -4.95
C TYR A 325 7.30 -11.77 -6.45
N PHE A 326 6.29 -11.74 -7.31
CA PHE A 326 6.49 -11.72 -8.76
C PHE A 326 7.18 -10.42 -9.19
N LEU A 327 6.67 -9.27 -8.75
CA LEU A 327 7.25 -7.97 -9.08
C LEU A 327 8.65 -7.80 -8.48
N LEU A 328 8.82 -8.06 -7.17
CA LEU A 328 10.13 -7.90 -6.52
C LEU A 328 11.14 -8.91 -7.07
N GLY A 329 10.74 -10.16 -7.31
CA GLY A 329 11.60 -11.18 -7.89
C GLY A 329 12.05 -10.84 -9.32
N GLY A 330 11.16 -10.31 -10.15
CA GLY A 330 11.50 -9.80 -11.47
C GLY A 330 12.53 -8.68 -11.42
N ALA A 331 12.32 -7.68 -10.54
CA ALA A 331 13.28 -6.59 -10.35
C ALA A 331 14.64 -7.08 -9.82
N MET A 332 14.65 -8.01 -8.87
CA MET A 332 15.90 -8.60 -8.35
C MET A 332 16.62 -9.41 -9.43
N HIS A 333 15.91 -10.13 -10.30
CA HIS A 333 16.53 -10.84 -11.41
C HIS A 333 17.24 -9.87 -12.37
N ASP A 334 16.57 -8.79 -12.77
CA ASP A 334 17.12 -7.80 -13.70
C ASP A 334 18.27 -7.00 -13.10
N CYS A 335 18.21 -6.72 -11.79
CA CYS A 335 19.34 -6.14 -11.06
C CYS A 335 20.60 -7.03 -11.15
N ALA A 336 20.43 -8.36 -11.09
CA ALA A 336 21.53 -9.30 -11.24
C ALA A 336 22.10 -9.27 -12.66
N VAL A 337 21.23 -9.33 -13.69
CA VAL A 337 21.61 -9.30 -15.11
C VAL A 337 22.40 -8.02 -15.42
N SER A 338 21.88 -6.86 -15.07
CA SER A 338 22.56 -5.58 -15.31
C SER A 338 23.87 -5.46 -14.52
N SER A 339 23.84 -5.69 -13.19
CA SER A 339 25.02 -5.52 -12.34
C SER A 339 26.16 -6.45 -12.74
N TRP A 340 25.89 -7.73 -13.04
CA TRP A 340 26.95 -8.67 -13.41
C TRP A 340 27.42 -8.49 -14.85
N GLY A 341 26.56 -8.06 -15.78
CA GLY A 341 26.99 -7.66 -17.12
C GLY A 341 28.02 -6.52 -17.06
N ILE A 342 27.72 -5.48 -16.27
CA ILE A 342 28.64 -4.36 -16.00
C ILE A 342 29.93 -4.86 -15.34
N LYS A 343 29.83 -5.68 -14.29
CA LYS A 343 31.00 -6.22 -13.57
C LYS A 343 31.89 -7.06 -14.47
N GLY A 344 31.32 -7.88 -15.35
CA GLY A 344 32.10 -8.71 -16.28
C GLY A 344 32.81 -7.89 -17.36
N TRP A 345 32.13 -6.88 -17.90
CA TRP A 345 32.70 -6.00 -18.91
C TRP A 345 33.80 -5.10 -18.35
N TYR A 346 33.46 -4.23 -17.40
CA TYR A 346 34.40 -3.26 -16.83
C TYR A 346 35.47 -3.95 -15.99
N ASP A 347 35.12 -5.09 -15.37
CA ASP A 347 36.04 -5.93 -14.63
C ASP A 347 36.88 -5.10 -13.65
N TYR A 348 36.23 -4.19 -12.92
CA TYR A 348 36.90 -3.11 -12.20
C TYR A 348 37.48 -3.56 -10.84
N LEU A 349 38.58 -2.91 -10.45
CA LEU A 349 39.37 -3.27 -9.26
C LEU A 349 38.62 -3.05 -7.93
N ARG A 350 38.96 -3.84 -6.91
CA ARG A 350 38.44 -3.74 -5.52
C ARG A 350 39.36 -2.92 -4.61
N PRO A 351 38.85 -2.34 -3.50
CA PRO A 351 39.64 -1.47 -2.62
C PRO A 351 40.93 -2.07 -2.06
N ILE A 352 40.93 -3.35 -1.66
CA ILE A 352 42.14 -3.99 -1.11
C ILE A 352 43.30 -3.98 -2.10
N SER A 353 43.03 -4.32 -3.35
CA SER A 353 44.04 -4.30 -4.41
C SER A 353 44.40 -2.88 -4.82
N ALA A 354 43.43 -1.96 -4.90
CA ALA A 354 43.67 -0.57 -5.27
C ALA A 354 44.55 0.14 -4.25
N ILE A 355 44.20 0.07 -2.95
CA ILE A 355 44.92 0.72 -1.86
C ILE A 355 46.33 0.15 -1.73
N ARG A 356 46.48 -1.18 -1.72
CA ARG A 356 47.81 -1.82 -1.63
C ARG A 356 48.66 -1.49 -2.84
N SER A 357 48.08 -1.49 -4.05
CA SER A 357 48.82 -1.18 -5.29
C SER A 357 49.28 0.27 -5.33
N MET A 358 48.40 1.22 -5.00
CA MET A 358 48.79 2.63 -4.90
C MET A 358 49.87 2.83 -3.82
N ALA A 359 49.74 2.16 -2.68
CA ALA A 359 50.72 2.26 -1.59
C ALA A 359 52.10 1.68 -1.93
N ASP A 360 52.16 0.54 -2.64
CA ASP A 360 53.41 -0.09 -3.08
C ASP A 360 54.20 0.81 -4.04
N ARG A 361 53.51 1.68 -4.79
CA ARG A 361 54.13 2.68 -5.66
C ARG A 361 54.68 3.88 -4.88
N GLY A 362 54.08 4.20 -3.73
CA GLY A 362 54.43 5.33 -2.89
C GLY A 362 53.33 6.40 -2.85
N GLN A 363 53.71 7.66 -2.66
CA GLN A 363 52.75 8.76 -2.50
C GLN A 363 52.62 9.65 -3.74
N SER A 364 51.45 10.24 -3.96
CA SER A 364 51.18 11.08 -5.14
C SER A 364 50.95 12.57 -4.84
N SER A 365 51.04 13.02 -3.59
CA SER A 365 50.68 14.39 -3.19
C SER A 365 51.79 15.41 -3.40
N ASP A 366 53.05 15.06 -3.16
CA ASP A 366 54.17 16.02 -3.20
C ASP A 366 55.42 15.43 -3.87
N PRO A 367 55.81 15.88 -5.07
CA PRO A 367 57.01 15.38 -5.76
C PRO A 367 58.34 15.68 -5.06
N SER A 368 58.34 16.52 -4.02
CA SER A 368 59.52 16.80 -3.20
C SER A 368 59.72 15.83 -2.03
N LEU A 369 58.70 15.05 -1.67
CA LEU A 369 58.77 14.04 -0.62
C LEU A 369 59.30 12.69 -1.16
N PRO A 370 59.85 11.83 -0.28
CA PRO A 370 60.30 10.49 -0.67
C PRO A 370 59.20 9.65 -1.32
N ASN A 371 59.62 8.68 -2.14
CA ASN A 371 58.74 7.71 -2.80
C ASN A 371 57.55 8.35 -3.54
N TYR A 372 57.78 9.47 -4.23
CA TYR A 372 56.76 10.05 -5.09
C TYR A 372 56.54 9.20 -6.35
N ASP A 373 55.28 8.85 -6.62
CA ASP A 373 54.83 8.24 -7.86
C ASP A 373 53.45 8.81 -8.24
N ILE A 374 53.24 9.11 -9.52
CA ILE A 374 51.99 9.71 -10.00
C ILE A 374 50.78 8.78 -9.84
N GLY A 375 50.99 7.47 -9.89
CA GLY A 375 49.99 6.44 -9.60
C GLY A 375 50.01 5.99 -8.13
N GLY A 376 50.76 6.68 -7.26
CA GLY A 376 50.78 6.44 -5.83
C GLY A 376 49.51 6.90 -5.12
N ILE A 377 49.42 6.64 -3.82
CA ILE A 377 48.28 7.03 -2.97
C ILE A 377 48.46 8.47 -2.47
N PRO A 378 47.41 9.31 -2.42
CA PRO A 378 47.52 10.65 -1.87
C PRO A 378 47.78 10.63 -0.37
N LEU A 379 48.70 11.46 0.10
CA LEU A 379 48.88 11.77 1.52
C LEU A 379 47.72 12.63 2.02
N ILE A 380 47.15 12.22 3.15
CA ILE A 380 46.04 12.87 3.83
C ILE A 380 46.44 13.01 5.31
N PRO A 381 46.80 14.22 5.78
CA PRO A 381 47.28 14.41 7.14
C PRO A 381 46.34 13.82 8.19
N GLY A 382 46.88 13.02 9.12
CA GLY A 382 46.12 12.32 10.14
C GLY A 382 45.49 10.99 9.71
N TYR A 383 45.54 10.63 8.42
CA TYR A 383 44.91 9.41 7.90
C TYR A 383 45.81 8.58 6.99
N ILE A 384 46.50 9.20 6.04
CA ILE A 384 47.42 8.56 5.09
C ILE A 384 48.72 9.33 5.09
N GLU A 385 49.79 8.73 5.60
CA GLU A 385 51.05 9.41 5.85
C GLU A 385 52.26 8.56 5.47
N LEU A 386 53.42 9.20 5.37
CA LEU A 386 54.70 8.49 5.33
C LEU A 386 55.11 8.10 6.76
N VAL A 387 55.64 6.90 6.92
CA VAL A 387 56.32 6.50 8.16
C VAL A 387 57.57 7.35 8.34
N THR A 388 57.64 8.10 9.43
CA THR A 388 58.81 8.92 9.80
C THR A 388 59.81 8.13 10.64
N ALA A 389 61.01 8.66 10.84
CA ALA A 389 62.06 7.98 11.62
C ALA A 389 61.77 7.88 13.12
N ASP A 390 60.82 8.68 13.63
CA ASP A 390 60.34 8.71 15.01
C ASP A 390 58.99 7.98 15.19
N ASP A 391 58.48 7.35 14.13
CA ASP A 391 57.22 6.60 14.15
C ASP A 391 57.41 5.22 14.81
N PRO A 392 56.47 4.73 15.65
CA PRO A 392 56.54 3.38 16.22
C PRO A 392 56.68 2.26 15.18
N LEU A 393 56.17 2.43 13.96
CA LEU A 393 56.34 1.48 12.87
C LEU A 393 57.79 1.42 12.36
N ALA A 394 58.56 2.50 12.48
CA ALA A 394 60.00 2.52 12.16
C ALA A 394 60.84 1.84 13.26
N ASP A 395 60.38 1.84 14.51
CA ASP A 395 61.03 1.11 15.61
C ASP A 395 60.88 -0.41 15.46
N GLN A 396 59.76 -0.87 14.88
CA GLN A 396 59.52 -2.28 14.58
C GLN A 396 60.44 -2.78 13.45
N ASP A 397 60.57 -2.01 12.38
CA ASP A 397 61.53 -2.23 11.30
C ASP A 397 61.93 -0.90 10.67
N VAL A 398 63.22 -0.56 10.73
CA VAL A 398 63.77 0.68 10.15
C VAL A 398 63.55 0.77 8.64
N ASN A 399 63.33 -0.36 7.95
CA ASN A 399 62.99 -0.39 6.53
C ASN A 399 61.58 0.13 6.22
N ASN A 400 60.77 0.37 7.24
CA ASN A 400 59.44 0.97 7.08
C ASN A 400 59.50 2.48 6.82
N ILE A 401 60.62 3.16 7.10
CA ILE A 401 60.74 4.60 6.87
C ILE A 401 60.43 4.93 5.41
N ASN A 402 59.59 5.96 5.20
CA ASN A 402 59.02 6.38 3.91
C ASN A 402 58.04 5.41 3.24
N LYS A 403 57.66 4.28 3.88
CA LYS A 403 56.48 3.52 3.44
C LYS A 403 55.21 4.30 3.77
N ILE A 404 54.12 3.95 3.10
CA ILE A 404 52.79 4.49 3.42
C ILE A 404 52.22 3.77 4.65
N LYS A 405 51.70 4.55 5.60
CA LYS A 405 50.88 4.09 6.72
C LYS A 405 49.47 4.67 6.63
N LEU A 406 48.50 3.91 7.11
CA LEU A 406 47.08 4.26 7.17
C LEU A 406 46.63 4.25 8.63
N TYR A 407 45.85 5.25 9.05
CA TYR A 407 45.15 5.25 10.33
C TYR A 407 43.74 4.69 10.11
N THR A 408 43.55 3.41 10.43
CA THR A 408 42.35 2.64 10.03
C THR A 408 42.20 1.39 10.89
N TRP A 409 41.15 0.60 10.68
CA TRP A 409 40.95 -0.67 11.38
C TRP A 409 42.17 -1.58 11.20
N LYS A 410 42.68 -2.12 12.31
CA LYS A 410 43.97 -2.80 12.32
C LYS A 410 44.01 -4.14 11.59
N GLY A 411 42.84 -4.73 11.31
CA GLY A 411 42.76 -5.99 10.58
C GLY A 411 42.56 -7.23 11.46
N PRO A 412 42.29 -8.38 10.82
CA PRO A 412 41.96 -9.62 11.50
C PRO A 412 43.12 -10.23 12.30
N GLU A 413 44.38 -9.82 12.08
CA GLU A 413 45.53 -10.33 12.84
C GLU A 413 45.48 -9.96 14.34
N PHE A 414 44.65 -8.99 14.71
CA PHE A 414 44.43 -8.57 16.09
C PHE A 414 43.23 -9.24 16.76
N ILE A 415 42.52 -10.14 16.04
CA ILE A 415 41.34 -10.86 16.52
C ILE A 415 41.68 -12.36 16.55
N ASN A 416 41.85 -12.92 17.74
CA ASN A 416 42.03 -14.38 17.91
C ASN A 416 40.68 -15.06 18.16
N ASN A 417 39.80 -14.41 18.91
CA ASN A 417 38.45 -14.85 19.17
C ASN A 417 37.45 -13.72 18.88
N PRO A 418 36.64 -13.81 17.81
CA PRO A 418 35.70 -12.74 17.45
C PRO A 418 34.66 -12.47 18.54
N ASP A 419 34.33 -13.44 19.39
CA ASP A 419 33.35 -13.27 20.48
C ASP A 419 33.87 -12.42 21.65
N THR A 420 35.17 -12.10 21.70
CA THR A 420 35.77 -11.41 22.85
C THR A 420 36.83 -10.38 22.51
N ASP A 421 37.42 -10.45 21.31
CA ASP A 421 38.51 -9.58 20.89
C ASP A 421 37.95 -8.47 20.00
N ILE A 422 38.59 -7.30 20.08
CA ILE A 422 38.35 -6.17 19.19
C ILE A 422 39.70 -5.80 18.57
N ALA A 423 39.76 -5.65 17.25
CA ALA A 423 41.00 -5.18 16.63
C ALA A 423 41.25 -3.72 17.03
N GLY A 424 40.25 -2.83 16.87
CA GLY A 424 40.40 -1.38 17.04
C GLY A 424 41.15 -0.70 15.90
N VAL A 425 41.38 0.61 16.02
CA VAL A 425 42.01 1.45 14.97
C VAL A 425 43.38 1.93 15.44
N ASP A 426 44.37 1.90 14.54
CA ASP A 426 45.69 2.49 14.76
C ASP A 426 46.42 2.70 13.42
N TRP A 427 47.64 3.23 13.48
CA TRP A 427 48.55 3.30 12.34
C TRP A 427 49.05 1.90 11.95
N ILE A 428 48.73 1.47 10.73
CA ILE A 428 49.24 0.24 10.11
C ILE A 428 49.95 0.54 8.79
N LEU A 429 50.83 -0.36 8.35
CA LEU A 429 51.42 -0.27 7.01
C LEU A 429 50.33 -0.52 5.95
N ALA A 430 50.24 0.35 4.94
CA ALA A 430 49.22 0.25 3.90
C ALA A 430 49.30 -1.05 3.09
N GLU A 431 50.52 -1.57 2.88
CA GLU A 431 50.78 -2.87 2.25
C GLU A 431 50.15 -4.05 3.01
N LYS A 432 49.75 -3.87 4.28
CA LYS A 432 49.07 -4.86 5.11
C LYS A 432 47.58 -4.56 5.33
N TRP A 433 47.01 -3.56 4.65
CA TRP A 433 45.63 -3.15 4.89
C TRP A 433 44.62 -4.26 4.57
N TRP A 434 43.58 -4.37 5.41
CA TRP A 434 42.42 -5.23 5.18
C TRP A 434 41.14 -4.40 5.26
N PRO A 435 40.12 -4.70 4.44
CA PRO A 435 38.77 -4.19 4.65
C PRO A 435 38.17 -4.78 5.94
N TYR A 436 37.17 -4.11 6.53
CA TYR A 436 36.45 -4.60 7.70
C TYR A 436 35.56 -5.79 7.32
N GLN A 437 36.18 -6.97 7.26
CA GLN A 437 35.61 -8.22 6.79
C GLN A 437 36.28 -9.41 7.49
N ARG A 438 35.63 -10.58 7.42
CA ARG A 438 36.22 -11.84 7.92
C ARG A 438 37.45 -12.24 7.10
N PRO A 439 38.48 -12.86 7.72
CA PRO A 439 39.66 -13.31 7.00
C PRO A 439 39.38 -14.43 5.98
N SER A 440 38.26 -15.13 6.11
CA SER A 440 37.79 -16.17 5.18
C SER A 440 36.95 -15.64 4.01
N PHE A 441 36.57 -14.37 4.03
CA PHE A 441 35.77 -13.71 3.01
C PHE A 441 36.10 -12.20 2.99
N VAL A 442 37.25 -11.85 2.40
CA VAL A 442 37.84 -10.50 2.48
C VAL A 442 37.19 -9.52 1.51
N SER A 443 36.87 -9.99 0.32
CA SER A 443 36.15 -9.27 -0.70
C SER A 443 35.40 -10.30 -1.54
N PRO A 444 34.18 -10.00 -2.00
CA PRO A 444 33.45 -10.93 -2.85
C PRO A 444 34.24 -11.28 -4.12
N PRO A 445 34.12 -12.53 -4.63
CA PRO A 445 34.94 -13.03 -5.73
C PRO A 445 34.44 -12.52 -7.10
N PHE A 446 34.37 -11.20 -7.27
CA PHE A 446 33.97 -10.52 -8.49
C PHE A 446 34.34 -9.03 -8.44
N ALA A 447 34.36 -8.39 -9.62
CA ALA A 447 34.68 -6.97 -9.81
C ALA A 447 33.83 -6.01 -8.97
N GLY A 448 34.38 -4.81 -8.73
CA GLY A 448 33.75 -3.75 -7.93
C GLY A 448 32.59 -3.06 -8.64
N PHE A 449 32.83 -2.52 -9.83
CA PHE A 449 31.90 -1.63 -10.53
C PHE A 449 30.83 -2.41 -11.31
N VAL A 450 29.53 -2.17 -11.12
CA VAL A 450 28.86 -1.36 -10.07
C VAL A 450 28.54 -2.19 -8.83
N SER A 451 28.23 -1.55 -7.70
CA SER A 451 27.76 -2.21 -6.48
C SER A 451 26.42 -2.90 -6.70
N GLY A 452 26.40 -4.23 -6.54
CA GLY A 452 25.17 -5.02 -6.63
C GLY A 452 24.19 -4.63 -5.53
N HIS A 453 24.66 -4.49 -4.28
CA HIS A 453 23.85 -4.02 -3.14
C HIS A 453 23.17 -2.67 -3.40
N SER A 454 23.87 -1.72 -4.01
CA SER A 454 23.30 -0.41 -4.36
C SER A 454 22.18 -0.54 -5.40
N THR A 455 22.37 -1.42 -6.39
CA THR A 455 21.38 -1.68 -7.45
C THR A 455 20.14 -2.40 -6.92
N TYR A 456 20.32 -3.53 -6.23
CA TYR A 456 19.23 -4.29 -5.62
C TYR A 456 18.42 -3.44 -4.65
N SER A 457 19.11 -2.73 -3.75
CA SER A 457 18.43 -1.98 -2.71
C SER A 457 17.60 -0.83 -3.26
N ARG A 458 18.10 -0.13 -4.28
CA ARG A 458 17.34 0.97 -4.87
C ARG A 458 16.12 0.45 -5.63
N ALA A 459 16.30 -0.60 -6.44
CA ALA A 459 15.19 -1.18 -7.18
C ALA A 459 14.09 -1.70 -6.24
N ALA A 460 14.49 -2.43 -5.19
CA ALA A 460 13.56 -2.93 -4.19
C ALA A 460 12.84 -1.78 -3.46
N ALA A 461 13.55 -0.74 -3.02
CA ALA A 461 12.93 0.40 -2.36
C ALA A 461 11.84 1.08 -3.23
N ASP A 462 12.10 1.24 -4.52
CA ASP A 462 11.17 1.85 -5.46
C ASP A 462 10.00 0.92 -5.79
N VAL A 463 10.25 -0.39 -5.92
CA VAL A 463 9.20 -1.42 -6.04
C VAL A 463 8.30 -1.44 -4.82
N LEU A 464 8.83 -1.47 -3.60
CA LEU A 464 8.01 -1.45 -2.38
C LEU A 464 7.22 -0.14 -2.25
N THR A 465 7.85 0.98 -2.59
CA THR A 465 7.17 2.29 -2.63
C THR A 465 5.95 2.26 -3.54
N PHE A 466 6.16 1.78 -4.76
CA PHE A 466 5.10 1.67 -5.75
C PHE A 466 4.02 0.67 -5.31
N PHE A 467 4.42 -0.53 -4.89
CA PHE A 467 3.50 -1.62 -4.59
C PHE A 467 2.60 -1.32 -3.39
N THR A 468 3.16 -0.72 -2.33
CA THR A 468 2.41 -0.33 -1.12
C THR A 468 1.69 1.01 -1.26
N GLY A 469 2.01 1.80 -2.30
CA GLY A 469 1.49 3.15 -2.50
C GLY A 469 2.04 4.20 -1.53
N SER A 470 3.09 3.88 -0.79
CA SER A 470 3.72 4.75 0.21
C SER A 470 5.23 4.62 0.13
N ALA A 471 5.95 5.74 0.11
CA ALA A 471 7.41 5.73 0.23
C ALA A 471 7.89 5.32 1.63
N PHE A 472 7.01 5.47 2.62
CA PHE A 472 7.28 5.22 4.03
C PHE A 472 6.96 3.78 4.39
N PHE A 473 7.75 3.22 5.32
CA PHE A 473 7.38 1.98 6.01
C PHE A 473 6.00 2.15 6.68
N PRO A 474 5.19 1.08 6.81
CA PRO A 474 3.93 1.14 7.56
C PRO A 474 4.12 1.75 8.96
N GLY A 475 3.24 2.65 9.39
CA GLY A 475 3.40 3.43 10.63
C GLY A 475 4.47 4.54 10.56
N GLY A 476 5.14 4.70 9.42
CA GLY A 476 6.14 5.74 9.16
C GLY A 476 7.53 5.43 9.72
N MET A 477 7.80 4.19 10.13
CA MET A 477 9.10 3.78 10.66
C MET A 477 9.33 2.27 10.50
N GLY A 478 10.44 1.90 9.87
CA GLY A 478 11.02 0.56 9.97
C GLY A 478 12.14 0.54 11.00
N GLU A 479 12.25 -0.53 11.79
CA GLU A 479 13.29 -0.67 12.82
C GLU A 479 13.98 -2.03 12.80
N PHE A 480 15.26 -2.05 13.16
CA PHE A 480 16.01 -3.27 13.41
C PHE A 480 16.90 -3.11 14.65
N ILE A 481 16.92 -4.12 15.53
CA ILE A 481 17.69 -4.10 16.77
C ILE A 481 18.94 -4.97 16.62
N ALA A 482 20.12 -4.35 16.68
CA ALA A 482 21.39 -5.01 16.86
C ALA A 482 21.75 -5.04 18.35
N GLU A 483 21.62 -6.23 18.96
CA GLU A 483 21.82 -6.43 20.39
C GLU A 483 23.31 -6.29 20.78
N LYS A 484 23.55 -5.60 21.90
CA LYS A 484 24.87 -5.37 22.49
C LYS A 484 25.65 -6.67 22.66
N ASN A 485 26.89 -6.69 22.16
CA ASN A 485 27.83 -7.82 22.24
C ASN A 485 27.30 -9.15 21.65
N GLU A 486 26.20 -9.12 20.91
CA GLU A 486 25.57 -10.32 20.34
C GLU A 486 25.44 -10.25 18.82
N PHE A 487 25.41 -9.04 18.24
CA PHE A 487 25.17 -8.87 16.81
C PHE A 487 26.44 -8.98 15.92
N LEU A 488 27.57 -8.37 16.32
CA LEU A 488 28.76 -8.37 15.47
C LEU A 488 29.42 -9.75 15.48
N VAL A 489 29.82 -10.21 14.29
CA VAL A 489 30.44 -11.52 14.11
C VAL A 489 31.87 -11.42 13.58
N PHE A 490 32.35 -10.23 13.22
CA PHE A 490 33.74 -10.01 12.82
C PHE A 490 34.66 -9.80 14.03
N GLU A 491 34.16 -9.15 15.07
CA GLU A 491 34.80 -8.86 16.37
C GLU A 491 33.74 -8.53 17.44
N ASP A 492 34.13 -8.39 18.71
CA ASP A 492 33.17 -8.16 19.81
C ASP A 492 32.45 -6.80 19.69
N GLY A 493 31.14 -6.81 19.89
CA GLY A 493 30.27 -5.64 19.88
C GLY A 493 28.87 -5.89 19.29
N PRO A 494 28.06 -4.85 19.09
CA PRO A 494 28.32 -3.44 19.42
C PRO A 494 28.39 -3.19 20.94
N SER A 495 28.95 -2.04 21.35
CA SER A 495 29.16 -1.75 22.79
C SER A 495 27.88 -1.35 23.57
N GLU A 496 26.80 -1.10 22.84
CA GLU A 496 25.44 -0.80 23.29
C GLU A 496 24.44 -1.33 22.27
N ASP A 497 23.17 -1.46 22.64
CA ASP A 497 22.11 -1.84 21.69
C ASP A 497 21.99 -0.74 20.64
N ILE A 498 22.00 -1.11 19.36
CA ILE A 498 21.83 -0.18 18.24
C ILE A 498 20.50 -0.48 17.58
N VAL A 499 19.63 0.52 17.52
CA VAL A 499 18.37 0.43 16.77
C VAL A 499 18.54 1.19 15.47
N LEU A 500 18.66 0.47 14.36
CA LEU A 500 18.59 1.07 13.03
C LEU A 500 17.14 1.48 12.76
N GLN A 501 16.96 2.66 12.17
CA GLN A 501 15.66 3.26 11.92
C GLN A 501 15.61 3.83 10.50
N TRP A 502 14.47 3.64 9.83
CA TRP A 502 14.23 4.12 8.47
C TRP A 502 12.81 4.69 8.35
N ALA A 503 12.66 5.93 7.87
CA ALA A 503 11.33 6.46 7.57
C ALA A 503 10.81 5.87 6.27
N THR A 504 11.65 5.88 5.23
CA THR A 504 11.32 5.42 3.88
C THR A 504 12.14 4.21 3.46
N TYR A 505 11.62 3.43 2.50
CA TYR A 505 12.38 2.32 1.91
C TYR A 505 13.68 2.81 1.26
N ARG A 506 13.67 4.04 0.73
CA ARG A 506 14.86 4.68 0.14
C ARG A 506 15.93 4.99 1.20
N ASP A 507 15.56 5.34 2.43
CA ASP A 507 16.53 5.55 3.52
C ASP A 507 17.26 4.24 3.86
N ALA A 508 16.55 3.11 3.85
CA ALA A 508 17.15 1.78 4.02
C ALA A 508 18.12 1.44 2.87
N SER A 509 17.75 1.76 1.62
CA SER A 509 18.64 1.62 0.46
C SER A 509 19.88 2.52 0.52
N ASP A 510 19.75 3.76 0.99
CA ASP A 510 20.87 4.68 1.17
C ASP A 510 21.86 4.13 2.19
N GLN A 511 21.36 3.62 3.32
CA GLN A 511 22.16 2.96 4.34
C GLN A 511 22.83 1.67 3.84
N THR A 512 22.13 0.87 3.02
CA THR A 512 22.70 -0.33 2.38
C THR A 512 23.97 0.03 1.62
N SER A 513 23.95 1.15 0.91
CA SER A 513 25.04 1.58 0.07
C SER A 513 26.24 2.09 0.88
N LEU A 514 26.01 2.92 1.90
CA LEU A 514 27.05 3.40 2.82
C LEU A 514 27.77 2.26 3.53
N SER A 515 27.04 1.20 3.88
CA SER A 515 27.61 0.03 4.54
C SER A 515 28.74 -0.63 3.76
N ARG A 516 28.72 -0.56 2.42
CA ARG A 516 29.74 -1.18 1.55
C ARG A 516 31.07 -0.43 1.59
N ILE A 517 31.00 0.88 1.86
CA ILE A 517 32.18 1.74 2.04
C ILE A 517 32.77 1.51 3.43
N TRP A 518 31.96 1.50 4.48
CA TRP A 518 32.43 1.17 5.84
C TRP A 518 32.95 -0.27 5.97
N GLY A 519 32.31 -1.22 5.28
CA GLY A 519 32.78 -2.59 5.17
C GLY A 519 34.07 -2.73 4.33
N GLY A 520 34.53 -1.66 3.68
CA GLY A 520 35.83 -1.62 3.00
C GLY A 520 35.85 -2.23 1.59
N ILE A 521 34.71 -2.57 1.01
CA ILE A 521 34.63 -3.42 -0.20
C ILE A 521 34.19 -2.69 -1.47
N HIS A 522 33.62 -1.49 -1.35
CA HIS A 522 33.28 -0.61 -2.47
C HIS A 522 33.69 0.85 -2.17
N PRO A 523 34.26 1.57 -3.14
CA PRO A 523 34.40 3.03 -3.12
C PRO A 523 33.12 3.73 -3.64
N PRO A 524 32.99 5.06 -3.46
CA PRO A 524 31.83 5.85 -3.93
C PRO A 524 31.44 5.65 -5.40
N GLN A 525 32.43 5.50 -6.28
CA GLN A 525 32.18 5.33 -7.71
C GLN A 525 31.47 4.02 -8.07
N ASP A 526 31.48 3.01 -7.19
CA ASP A 526 30.71 1.79 -7.43
C ASP A 526 29.25 1.95 -7.01
N ASP A 527 28.95 2.91 -6.13
CA ASP A 527 27.65 3.05 -5.47
C ASP A 527 26.62 3.79 -6.33
N ILE A 528 26.89 5.05 -6.65
CA ILE A 528 25.91 5.95 -7.28
C ILE A 528 25.34 5.39 -8.58
N PRO A 529 26.15 4.90 -9.54
CA PRO A 529 25.60 4.35 -10.77
C PRO A 529 24.70 3.13 -10.52
N GLY A 530 25.05 2.28 -9.53
CA GLY A 530 24.20 1.16 -9.13
C GLY A 530 22.82 1.63 -8.63
N ARG A 531 22.77 2.66 -7.79
CA ARG A 531 21.49 3.25 -7.35
C ARG A 531 20.69 3.78 -8.55
N LEU A 532 21.31 4.52 -9.48
CA LEU A 532 20.63 5.05 -10.66
C LEU A 532 20.04 3.94 -11.54
N ILE A 533 20.80 2.86 -11.77
CA ILE A 533 20.33 1.68 -12.50
C ILE A 533 19.13 1.03 -11.78
N GLY A 534 19.18 0.89 -10.46
CA GLY A 534 18.07 0.33 -9.68
C GLY A 534 16.77 1.11 -9.84
N VAL A 535 16.82 2.44 -10.00
CA VAL A 535 15.62 3.27 -10.28
C VAL A 535 14.98 2.90 -11.63
N GLU A 536 15.79 2.71 -12.67
CA GLU A 536 15.26 2.35 -14.00
C GLU A 536 14.71 0.92 -13.99
N ILE A 537 15.44 -0.04 -13.40
CA ILE A 537 14.99 -1.43 -13.29
C ILE A 537 13.65 -1.55 -12.55
N ALA A 538 13.42 -0.76 -11.49
CA ALA A 538 12.14 -0.75 -10.81
C ALA A 538 11.00 -0.35 -11.75
N LYS A 539 11.18 0.70 -12.57
CA LYS A 539 10.16 1.14 -13.55
C LYS A 539 9.87 0.07 -14.60
N ASP A 540 10.91 -0.57 -15.11
CA ASP A 540 10.80 -1.62 -16.12
C ASP A 540 10.04 -2.82 -15.55
N ALA A 541 10.46 -3.30 -14.38
CA ALA A 541 9.83 -4.43 -13.69
C ALA A 541 8.38 -4.15 -13.32
N ILE A 542 8.06 -2.95 -12.82
CA ILE A 542 6.69 -2.50 -12.55
C ILE A 542 5.84 -2.60 -13.81
N SER A 543 6.27 -1.93 -14.88
CA SER A 543 5.54 -1.88 -16.16
C SER A 543 5.31 -3.28 -16.73
N LYS A 544 6.34 -4.14 -16.66
CA LYS A 544 6.24 -5.53 -17.11
C LYS A 544 5.28 -6.37 -16.27
N SER A 545 5.28 -6.17 -14.96
CA SER A 545 4.46 -6.97 -14.04
C SER A 545 2.99 -6.62 -14.17
N GLU A 546 2.70 -5.36 -14.45
CA GLU A 546 1.35 -4.85 -14.60
C GLU A 546 0.57 -5.50 -15.74
N ILE A 547 1.25 -5.84 -16.84
CA ILE A 547 0.71 -6.60 -17.97
C ILE A 547 0.19 -7.99 -17.54
N PHE A 548 0.72 -8.55 -16.44
CA PHE A 548 0.27 -9.84 -15.91
C PHE A 548 -0.77 -9.71 -14.79
N PHE A 549 -0.89 -8.53 -14.17
CA PHE A 549 -1.78 -8.30 -13.04
C PHE A 549 -3.15 -7.80 -13.47
N PHE A 550 -3.19 -7.12 -14.61
CA PHE A 550 -4.38 -6.51 -15.18
C PHE A 550 -4.56 -7.05 -16.59
N ASN A 551 -5.81 -7.32 -16.95
CA ASN A 551 -6.15 -7.79 -18.29
C ASN A 551 -6.69 -6.61 -19.08
N ASP A 552 -6.53 -6.69 -20.39
CA ASP A 552 -7.22 -5.88 -21.39
C ASP A 552 -7.96 -6.94 -22.24
N ASN A 553 -9.22 -7.25 -21.89
CA ASN A 553 -9.91 -8.39 -22.51
C ASN A 553 -10.44 -8.08 -23.92
N ASP A 554 -10.58 -6.81 -24.28
CA ASP A 554 -11.10 -6.36 -25.58
C ASP A 554 -10.04 -5.78 -26.53
N GLU A 555 -8.80 -5.66 -26.06
CA GLU A 555 -7.60 -5.23 -26.77
C GLU A 555 -7.64 -3.77 -27.26
N ASP A 556 -8.30 -2.88 -26.52
CA ASP A 556 -8.42 -1.46 -26.87
C ASP A 556 -7.25 -0.58 -26.36
N GLY A 557 -6.39 -1.15 -25.51
CA GLY A 557 -5.22 -0.50 -24.94
C GLY A 557 -5.42 0.05 -23.53
N PHE A 558 -6.60 -0.11 -22.93
CA PHE A 558 -6.89 0.14 -21.53
C PHE A 558 -7.04 -1.18 -20.79
N TYR A 559 -6.46 -1.27 -19.60
CA TYR A 559 -6.63 -2.45 -18.76
C TYR A 559 -7.86 -2.30 -17.89
N ASN A 560 -8.37 -3.42 -17.39
CA ASN A 560 -9.56 -3.55 -16.54
C ASN A 560 -9.63 -2.69 -15.26
N TYR A 561 -8.56 -1.99 -14.88
CA TYR A 561 -8.57 -1.03 -13.77
C TYR A 561 -8.72 0.44 -14.23
N GLN A 562 -8.52 0.69 -15.51
CA GLN A 562 -8.71 1.98 -16.20
C GLN A 562 -10.02 1.97 -16.98
N ASP A 563 -10.42 0.79 -17.45
CA ASP A 563 -11.62 0.56 -18.23
C ASP A 563 -12.81 0.20 -17.35
N CYS A 564 -13.91 0.94 -17.52
CA CYS A 564 -15.17 0.70 -16.82
C CYS A 564 -16.00 -0.45 -17.43
N ASP A 565 -15.70 -0.90 -18.65
CA ASP A 565 -16.22 -2.11 -19.29
C ASP A 565 -15.18 -2.78 -20.21
N ASP A 566 -14.18 -3.43 -19.60
CA ASP A 566 -13.05 -4.14 -20.25
C ASP A 566 -13.43 -5.30 -21.21
N GLU A 567 -14.72 -5.56 -21.42
CA GLU A 567 -15.21 -6.48 -22.45
C GLU A 567 -15.69 -5.75 -23.73
N ASN A 568 -15.63 -4.41 -23.76
CA ASN A 568 -16.18 -3.57 -24.82
C ASN A 568 -15.23 -2.42 -25.24
N PRO A 569 -14.55 -2.54 -26.42
CA PRO A 569 -13.47 -1.64 -26.82
C PRO A 569 -13.92 -0.22 -27.24
N GLU A 570 -15.22 0.07 -27.12
CA GLU A 570 -15.83 1.38 -27.37
C GLU A 570 -16.14 2.13 -26.05
N ILE A 571 -15.93 1.50 -24.89
CA ILE A 571 -16.06 2.10 -23.56
C ILE A 571 -14.67 2.09 -22.95
N ASN A 572 -14.04 3.26 -22.81
CA ASN A 572 -12.72 3.40 -22.23
C ASN A 572 -12.39 4.87 -21.96
N PRO A 573 -11.35 5.21 -21.17
CA PRO A 573 -10.99 6.60 -20.85
C PRO A 573 -10.79 7.57 -22.02
N ASP A 574 -10.46 7.07 -23.22
CA ASP A 574 -10.28 7.90 -24.42
C ASP A 574 -11.53 7.94 -25.34
N ALA A 575 -12.58 7.20 -24.99
CA ALA A 575 -13.82 7.17 -25.75
C ALA A 575 -14.54 8.53 -25.71
N SER A 576 -15.40 8.76 -26.70
CA SER A 576 -16.27 9.94 -26.75
C SER A 576 -17.66 9.55 -26.30
N GLU A 577 -18.27 10.37 -25.45
CA GLU A 577 -19.65 10.18 -25.00
C GLU A 577 -20.63 10.07 -26.17
N THR A 578 -21.55 9.13 -26.05
CA THR A 578 -22.69 8.94 -26.94
C THR A 578 -23.96 8.87 -26.12
N CYS A 579 -25.06 9.40 -26.65
CA CYS A 579 -26.35 9.46 -25.95
C CYS A 579 -27.01 8.06 -25.85
N ASP A 580 -26.45 7.19 -25.02
CA ASP A 580 -26.86 5.80 -24.85
C ASP A 580 -27.13 5.43 -23.38
N GLY A 581 -26.90 6.36 -22.44
CA GLY A 581 -27.12 6.15 -21.01
C GLY A 581 -25.99 5.37 -20.33
N ILE A 582 -24.82 5.28 -20.97
CA ILE A 582 -23.59 4.66 -20.46
C ILE A 582 -22.52 5.76 -20.32
N ASP A 583 -21.65 5.65 -19.33
CA ASP A 583 -20.43 6.45 -19.23
C ASP A 583 -19.41 5.83 -20.19
N ASN A 584 -19.35 6.30 -21.44
CA ASN A 584 -18.49 5.69 -22.44
C ASN A 584 -17.01 6.02 -22.15
N ASN A 585 -16.73 7.19 -21.59
CA ASN A 585 -15.37 7.68 -21.36
C ASN A 585 -14.83 7.42 -19.94
N CYS A 586 -15.55 6.63 -19.14
CA CYS A 586 -15.21 6.24 -17.77
C CYS A 586 -14.87 7.44 -16.87
N SER A 587 -15.50 8.60 -17.08
CA SER A 587 -15.26 9.81 -16.28
C SER A 587 -16.00 9.81 -14.93
N GLY A 588 -16.97 8.91 -14.77
CA GLY A 588 -17.86 8.79 -13.62
C GLY A 588 -19.18 9.56 -13.78
N GLU A 589 -19.40 10.23 -14.92
CA GLU A 589 -20.65 10.92 -15.28
C GLU A 589 -21.24 10.26 -16.54
N ILE A 590 -22.56 10.27 -16.71
CA ILE A 590 -23.23 9.61 -17.85
C ILE A 590 -23.67 10.68 -18.86
N ASP A 591 -23.42 10.44 -20.16
CA ASP A 591 -23.86 11.26 -21.29
C ASP A 591 -23.42 12.75 -21.19
N GLU A 592 -22.28 13.04 -20.56
CA GLU A 592 -21.86 14.41 -20.28
C GLU A 592 -21.28 15.13 -21.52
N ASN A 593 -21.26 16.46 -21.47
CA ASN A 593 -20.83 17.31 -22.60
C ASN A 593 -21.62 17.14 -23.92
N LEU A 594 -22.76 16.42 -23.90
CA LEU A 594 -23.67 16.30 -25.04
C LEU A 594 -24.66 17.48 -25.13
N THR A 595 -25.21 17.70 -26.33
CA THR A 595 -26.25 18.72 -26.53
C THR A 595 -27.59 18.20 -26.01
N ILE A 596 -28.21 18.92 -25.08
CA ILE A 596 -29.53 18.58 -24.53
C ILE A 596 -30.64 19.25 -25.37
N TYR A 597 -31.57 18.44 -25.84
CA TYR A 597 -32.80 18.83 -26.51
C TYR A 597 -33.98 18.68 -25.54
N ARG A 598 -34.95 19.59 -25.64
CA ARG A 598 -36.18 19.55 -24.86
C ARG A 598 -37.37 19.33 -25.78
N TYR A 599 -38.18 18.33 -25.47
CA TYR A 599 -39.43 18.02 -26.15
C TYR A 599 -40.61 17.99 -25.17
N TYR A 600 -41.82 17.98 -25.70
CA TYR A 600 -43.06 18.03 -24.95
C TYR A 600 -44.01 16.95 -25.46
N LEU A 601 -44.71 16.26 -24.55
CA LEU A 601 -45.66 15.19 -24.91
C LEU A 601 -46.74 15.74 -25.85
N ASP A 602 -47.09 14.97 -26.88
CA ASP A 602 -48.21 15.18 -27.83
C ASP A 602 -49.07 13.90 -27.78
N GLU A 603 -49.94 13.81 -26.76
CA GLU A 603 -50.73 12.61 -26.45
C GLU A 603 -51.80 12.30 -27.53
N ASP A 604 -52.39 13.33 -28.16
CA ASP A 604 -53.45 13.17 -29.15
C ASP A 604 -52.99 13.19 -30.62
N ASN A 605 -51.71 13.47 -30.85
CA ASN A 605 -51.01 13.46 -32.14
C ASN A 605 -51.50 14.54 -33.12
N ASP A 606 -51.83 15.74 -32.63
CA ASP A 606 -52.21 16.88 -33.48
C ASP A 606 -51.02 17.78 -33.90
N GLY A 607 -49.84 17.53 -33.32
CA GLY A 607 -48.59 18.21 -33.63
C GLY A 607 -48.23 19.38 -32.71
N PHE A 608 -49.00 19.62 -31.65
CA PHE A 608 -48.66 20.54 -30.57
C PHE A 608 -48.36 19.77 -29.29
N GLY A 609 -47.38 20.21 -28.50
CA GLY A 609 -46.99 19.51 -27.28
C GLY A 609 -47.37 20.25 -26.01
N ASN A 610 -47.51 19.54 -24.90
CA ASN A 610 -47.91 20.07 -23.60
C ASN A 610 -46.73 20.56 -22.75
N SER A 611 -46.72 21.86 -22.42
CA SER A 611 -45.67 22.49 -21.60
C SER A 611 -45.46 21.88 -20.20
N SER A 612 -46.47 21.17 -19.67
CA SER A 612 -46.45 20.58 -18.33
C SER A 612 -45.67 19.26 -18.26
N PHE A 613 -45.36 18.67 -19.43
CA PHE A 613 -44.64 17.40 -19.53
C PHE A 613 -43.39 17.54 -20.41
N PRO A 614 -42.39 18.35 -19.98
CA PRO A 614 -41.14 18.45 -20.69
C PRO A 614 -40.30 17.17 -20.51
N LEU A 615 -39.59 16.80 -21.57
CA LEU A 615 -38.58 15.74 -21.57
C LEU A 615 -37.27 16.34 -22.07
N ASP A 616 -36.27 16.39 -21.18
CA ASP A 616 -34.89 16.70 -21.55
C ASP A 616 -34.17 15.40 -21.94
N THR A 617 -33.52 15.40 -23.10
CA THR A 617 -32.77 14.26 -23.62
C THR A 617 -31.65 14.72 -24.54
N CYS A 618 -30.56 13.96 -24.63
CA CYS A 618 -29.51 14.20 -25.62
C CYS A 618 -29.88 13.70 -27.04
N LEU A 619 -31.08 13.13 -27.23
CA LEU A 619 -31.57 12.68 -28.54
C LEU A 619 -32.03 13.86 -29.42
N GLU A 620 -31.45 13.99 -30.62
CA GLU A 620 -31.83 15.03 -31.61
C GLU A 620 -33.21 14.80 -32.24
N ILE A 621 -33.75 13.57 -32.17
CA ILE A 621 -35.09 13.25 -32.66
C ILE A 621 -36.00 13.12 -31.44
N PRO A 622 -37.17 13.79 -31.43
CA PRO A 622 -38.13 13.64 -30.35
C PRO A 622 -38.52 12.16 -30.18
N PRO A 623 -38.48 11.63 -28.94
CA PRO A 623 -39.03 10.32 -28.63
C PRO A 623 -40.49 10.19 -29.07
N ALA A 624 -40.94 8.97 -29.35
CA ALA A 624 -42.30 8.74 -29.85
C ALA A 624 -43.35 9.32 -28.87
N GLY A 625 -44.27 10.14 -29.41
CA GLY A 625 -45.27 10.85 -28.62
C GLY A 625 -44.79 12.18 -28.05
N PHE A 626 -43.62 12.68 -28.43
CA PHE A 626 -43.15 14.03 -28.07
C PHE A 626 -42.90 14.89 -29.33
N ILE A 627 -42.98 16.20 -29.19
CA ILE A 627 -42.73 17.20 -30.26
C ILE A 627 -41.89 18.37 -29.71
N ASP A 628 -41.32 19.19 -30.60
CA ASP A 628 -40.38 20.27 -30.29
C ASP A 628 -41.04 21.63 -29.94
N ASN A 629 -42.34 21.62 -29.65
CA ASN A 629 -43.10 22.81 -29.25
C ASN A 629 -44.01 22.50 -28.05
N ASP A 630 -44.29 23.53 -27.25
CA ASP A 630 -45.01 23.42 -25.97
C ASP A 630 -46.36 24.15 -25.98
N SER A 631 -46.98 24.25 -27.16
CA SER A 631 -48.11 25.15 -27.38
C SER A 631 -49.49 24.52 -27.21
N ASP A 632 -49.60 23.24 -26.85
CA ASP A 632 -50.89 22.61 -26.62
C ASP A 632 -51.42 22.86 -25.20
N CYS A 633 -52.61 23.44 -25.11
CA CYS A 633 -53.32 23.64 -23.86
C CYS A 633 -54.21 22.44 -23.48
N ASN A 634 -54.50 21.53 -24.41
CA ASN A 634 -55.21 20.29 -24.16
C ASN A 634 -54.76 19.15 -25.08
N ASP A 635 -53.64 18.57 -24.71
CA ASP A 635 -52.93 17.43 -25.33
C ASP A 635 -53.76 16.14 -25.53
N SER A 636 -54.98 16.09 -24.99
CA SER A 636 -55.88 14.94 -25.10
C SER A 636 -56.98 15.12 -26.15
N MET A 637 -57.09 16.30 -26.76
CA MET A 637 -58.11 16.64 -27.76
C MET A 637 -57.59 17.53 -28.91
N SER A 638 -57.28 16.90 -30.05
CA SER A 638 -56.81 17.52 -31.32
C SER A 638 -57.67 18.64 -31.93
N SER A 639 -58.83 18.93 -31.36
CA SER A 639 -59.68 20.07 -31.72
C SER A 639 -59.38 21.34 -30.91
N ILE A 640 -58.55 21.24 -29.88
CA ILE A 640 -58.19 22.33 -28.97
C ILE A 640 -56.69 22.54 -29.08
N ASN A 641 -56.28 23.52 -29.88
CA ASN A 641 -54.87 23.81 -30.15
C ASN A 641 -54.74 25.26 -30.64
N PRO A 642 -53.52 25.84 -30.72
CA PRO A 642 -53.29 27.24 -31.04
C PRO A 642 -53.92 27.80 -32.33
N VAL A 643 -54.37 26.94 -33.24
CA VAL A 643 -54.91 27.33 -34.55
C VAL A 643 -56.43 27.14 -34.69
N SER A 644 -57.11 26.67 -33.64
CA SER A 644 -58.56 26.48 -33.59
C SER A 644 -59.36 27.80 -33.47
N GLN A 645 -60.70 27.75 -33.58
CA GLN A 645 -61.59 28.93 -33.50
C GLN A 645 -62.55 28.83 -32.30
N GLU A 646 -62.77 29.95 -31.60
CA GLU A 646 -63.66 30.04 -30.42
C GLU A 646 -65.16 29.93 -30.77
N VAL A 647 -65.90 29.23 -29.92
CA VAL A 647 -67.37 29.08 -29.96
C VAL A 647 -67.90 29.23 -28.53
N CYS A 648 -69.09 29.83 -28.27
CA CYS A 648 -69.64 30.02 -26.89
C CYS A 648 -70.04 28.66 -26.26
N ASP A 649 -69.07 27.81 -25.98
CA ASP A 649 -69.19 26.46 -25.44
C ASP A 649 -68.40 26.26 -24.15
N GLY A 650 -67.69 27.31 -23.68
CA GLY A 650 -66.98 27.33 -22.41
C GLY A 650 -65.59 26.71 -22.48
N ILE A 651 -65.04 26.51 -23.67
CA ILE A 651 -63.71 25.93 -23.89
C ILE A 651 -62.85 26.96 -24.65
N ASP A 652 -61.63 27.23 -24.18
CA ASP A 652 -60.61 27.95 -24.95
C ASP A 652 -60.11 27.01 -26.05
N ASN A 653 -60.80 27.01 -27.19
CA ASN A 653 -60.51 26.09 -28.27
C ASN A 653 -59.17 26.41 -28.92
N ASN A 654 -58.74 27.67 -28.91
CA ASN A 654 -57.57 28.11 -29.65
C ASN A 654 -56.31 28.31 -28.79
N CYS A 655 -56.32 27.83 -27.55
CA CYS A 655 -55.21 27.89 -26.62
C CYS A 655 -54.60 29.29 -26.47
N SER A 656 -55.42 30.34 -26.61
CA SER A 656 -54.96 31.72 -26.43
C SER A 656 -54.81 32.11 -24.95
N GLY A 657 -55.30 31.27 -24.05
CA GLY A 657 -55.40 31.50 -22.62
C GLY A 657 -56.70 32.19 -22.19
N LEU A 658 -57.68 32.33 -23.10
CA LEU A 658 -58.94 33.04 -22.87
C LEU A 658 -60.13 32.23 -23.44
N ILE A 659 -60.99 31.76 -22.54
CA ILE A 659 -62.21 30.99 -22.88
C ILE A 659 -63.26 31.90 -23.52
N ASP A 660 -63.84 31.47 -24.65
CA ASP A 660 -64.97 32.12 -25.33
C ASP A 660 -64.71 33.61 -25.68
N ASP A 661 -63.44 34.02 -25.88
CA ASP A 661 -63.10 35.41 -26.14
C ASP A 661 -63.61 35.88 -27.51
N GLY A 662 -64.05 37.14 -27.58
CA GLY A 662 -64.66 37.76 -28.75
C GLY A 662 -66.19 37.81 -28.75
N LEU A 663 -66.86 37.48 -27.63
CA LEU A 663 -68.33 37.36 -27.48
C LEU A 663 -68.94 38.31 -26.38
N PRO A 664 -70.25 38.66 -26.38
CA PRO A 664 -70.89 39.61 -25.41
C PRO A 664 -71.22 39.02 -23.99
N LEU A 665 -71.48 39.81 -22.90
CA LEU A 665 -71.61 39.34 -21.46
C LEU A 665 -72.77 39.97 -20.58
N ASN A 666 -73.44 39.20 -19.67
CA ASN A 666 -74.50 39.61 -18.67
C ASN A 666 -74.41 38.85 -17.29
N SER A 667 -74.79 39.43 -16.12
CA SER A 667 -74.58 38.85 -14.75
C SER A 667 -75.84 38.54 -13.89
N TYR A 668 -75.92 37.37 -13.21
CA TYR A 668 -77.00 36.96 -12.26
C TYR A 668 -76.48 36.07 -11.10
N TYR A 669 -77.10 36.03 -9.91
CA TYR A 669 -76.62 35.28 -8.72
C TYR A 669 -77.49 34.06 -8.40
N PHE A 670 -76.91 32.90 -8.14
CA PHE A 670 -77.67 31.67 -7.84
C PHE A 670 -78.43 31.82 -6.52
N ASP A 671 -79.64 31.27 -6.42
CA ASP A 671 -80.50 31.17 -5.22
C ASP A 671 -80.95 29.71 -5.12
N ALA A 672 -80.15 28.91 -4.42
CA ALA A 672 -80.24 27.46 -4.50
C ALA A 672 -81.34 26.87 -3.63
N ASP A 673 -81.62 27.46 -2.47
CA ASP A 673 -82.62 26.96 -1.52
C ASP A 673 -83.98 27.66 -1.63
N ASN A 674 -84.08 28.71 -2.45
CA ASN A 674 -85.27 29.52 -2.71
C ASN A 674 -85.76 30.32 -1.50
N ASP A 675 -84.86 30.71 -0.59
CA ASP A 675 -85.20 31.60 0.52
C ASP A 675 -85.27 33.09 0.10
N GLY A 676 -84.76 33.40 -1.09
CA GLY A 676 -84.85 34.70 -1.75
C GLY A 676 -83.58 35.56 -1.66
N PHE A 677 -82.51 35.05 -1.06
CA PHE A 677 -81.18 35.63 -1.13
C PHE A 677 -80.33 34.78 -2.06
N GLY A 678 -79.56 35.45 -2.93
CA GLY A 678 -78.64 34.76 -3.80
C GLY A 678 -77.22 34.80 -3.24
N ASN A 679 -76.35 33.99 -3.82
CA ASN A 679 -74.95 33.93 -3.44
C ASN A 679 -74.13 34.97 -4.21
N ILE A 680 -73.49 35.95 -3.54
CA ILE A 680 -72.60 36.94 -4.18
C ILE A 680 -71.43 36.33 -4.96
N ASN A 681 -70.96 35.18 -4.52
CA ASN A 681 -69.84 34.49 -5.12
C ASN A 681 -70.27 33.60 -6.28
N ILE A 682 -71.53 33.15 -6.30
CA ILE A 682 -72.07 32.34 -7.41
C ILE A 682 -72.88 33.25 -8.31
N LYS A 683 -72.16 34.15 -8.98
CA LYS A 683 -72.70 34.87 -10.13
C LYS A 683 -72.37 34.12 -11.42
N ILE A 684 -73.32 34.08 -12.34
CA ILE A 684 -73.06 33.70 -13.71
C ILE A 684 -72.96 34.96 -14.57
N ASP A 685 -71.77 35.17 -15.11
CA ASP A 685 -71.51 36.08 -16.21
C ASP A 685 -71.60 35.28 -17.51
N THR A 686 -72.56 35.57 -18.39
CA THR A 686 -72.82 34.74 -19.57
C THR A 686 -73.11 35.56 -20.81
N CYS A 687 -72.78 34.99 -21.98
CA CYS A 687 -73.16 35.50 -23.29
C CYS A 687 -74.68 35.44 -23.59
N ILE A 688 -75.48 34.95 -22.62
CA ILE A 688 -76.94 34.74 -22.65
C ILE A 688 -77.68 35.87 -21.89
N SER A 689 -78.87 36.31 -22.35
CA SER A 689 -79.48 37.59 -21.93
C SER A 689 -80.72 37.54 -20.99
N VAL A 690 -80.96 36.45 -20.25
CA VAL A 690 -82.11 36.27 -19.33
C VAL A 690 -81.62 35.52 -18.08
N PRO A 691 -82.06 35.84 -16.83
CA PRO A 691 -81.64 35.10 -15.65
C PRO A 691 -81.99 33.62 -15.83
N PRO A 692 -81.00 32.73 -15.78
CA PRO A 692 -81.25 31.29 -15.81
C PRO A 692 -82.12 30.87 -14.62
N ALA A 693 -82.87 29.78 -14.75
CA ALA A 693 -83.67 29.26 -13.66
C ALA A 693 -82.78 28.91 -12.46
N GLY A 694 -83.17 29.36 -11.26
CA GLY A 694 -82.37 29.21 -10.03
C GLY A 694 -81.41 30.38 -9.77
N TYR A 695 -81.44 31.47 -10.55
CA TYR A 695 -80.65 32.67 -10.30
C TYR A 695 -81.54 33.92 -10.06
N VAL A 696 -81.20 34.72 -9.05
CA VAL A 696 -81.80 35.99 -8.62
C VAL A 696 -80.79 37.15 -8.71
N SER A 697 -81.23 38.36 -8.35
CA SER A 697 -80.42 39.58 -8.43
C SER A 697 -79.86 40.06 -7.07
N ASP A 698 -80.36 39.52 -5.96
CA ASP A 698 -79.88 39.81 -4.60
C ASP A 698 -78.77 38.81 -4.23
N ASN A 699 -77.82 39.22 -3.39
CA ASN A 699 -76.56 38.50 -3.24
C ASN A 699 -76.08 38.31 -1.77
N SER A 700 -77.00 38.35 -0.80
CA SER A 700 -76.66 38.51 0.62
C SER A 700 -76.58 37.20 1.45
N ASP A 701 -76.53 36.03 0.81
CA ASP A 701 -76.51 34.74 1.50
C ASP A 701 -75.08 34.19 1.73
N CYS A 702 -74.75 33.78 2.97
CA CYS A 702 -73.48 33.13 3.28
C CYS A 702 -73.51 31.60 3.03
N ASN A 703 -74.70 30.99 3.01
CA ASN A 703 -74.91 29.62 2.56
C ASN A 703 -76.27 29.42 1.88
N ASP A 704 -76.30 29.88 0.64
CA ASP A 704 -77.38 29.84 -0.36
C ASP A 704 -78.09 28.48 -0.61
N ASN A 705 -77.61 27.40 0.02
CA ASN A 705 -78.13 26.05 -0.14
C ASN A 705 -78.88 25.53 1.10
N VAL A 706 -78.95 26.31 2.18
CA VAL A 706 -79.50 25.87 3.47
C VAL A 706 -80.31 27.01 4.11
N ASN A 707 -81.63 26.90 4.09
CA ASN A 707 -82.52 27.96 4.58
C ASN A 707 -82.34 28.28 6.08
N GLU A 708 -81.69 27.37 6.82
CA GLU A 708 -81.34 27.53 8.23
C GLU A 708 -79.97 28.22 8.45
N ILE A 709 -79.27 28.66 7.39
CA ILE A 709 -78.01 29.40 7.49
C ILE A 709 -78.14 30.67 6.66
N ASN A 710 -78.58 31.71 7.34
CA ASN A 710 -78.72 33.05 6.81
C ASN A 710 -78.55 34.03 7.99
N PRO A 711 -78.53 35.35 7.77
CA PRO A 711 -78.28 36.35 8.81
C PRO A 711 -79.24 36.38 10.02
N GLN A 712 -80.09 35.37 10.25
CA GLN A 712 -81.12 35.31 11.29
C GLN A 712 -81.09 34.05 12.19
N VAL A 713 -80.04 33.20 12.19
CA VAL A 713 -79.96 31.92 12.96
C VAL A 713 -78.99 31.98 14.18
N ASN A 714 -78.76 30.89 14.96
CA ASN A 714 -77.84 30.80 16.13
C ASN A 714 -76.82 29.64 15.96
N GLU A 715 -75.60 29.78 16.52
CA GLU A 715 -74.45 28.84 16.42
C GLU A 715 -74.58 27.46 17.13
N ILE A 716 -73.95 26.42 16.55
CA ILE A 716 -73.79 25.04 17.08
C ILE A 716 -72.37 24.50 16.71
N CYS A 717 -71.82 23.47 17.41
CA CYS A 717 -70.42 22.97 17.20
C CYS A 717 -70.29 22.18 15.87
N ASP A 718 -70.42 22.86 14.74
CA ASP A 718 -70.36 22.30 13.39
C ASP A 718 -69.33 23.00 12.48
N ALA A 719 -68.66 24.03 13.00
CA ALA A 719 -67.66 24.84 12.28
C ALA A 719 -68.23 25.58 11.08
N ILE A 720 -69.52 25.91 11.15
CA ILE A 720 -70.22 26.75 10.18
C ILE A 720 -70.71 28.01 10.91
N ASP A 721 -70.60 29.15 10.23
CA ASP A 721 -71.11 30.44 10.70
C ASP A 721 -72.59 30.50 10.33
N ASN A 722 -73.42 29.97 11.23
CA ASN A 722 -74.83 29.72 10.95
C ASN A 722 -75.65 31.01 10.88
N ASP A 723 -75.15 32.10 11.47
CA ASP A 723 -75.81 33.41 11.48
C ASP A 723 -75.13 34.46 10.60
N CYS A 724 -74.15 34.04 9.79
CA CYS A 724 -73.43 34.85 8.80
C CYS A 724 -72.78 36.11 9.40
N ASP A 725 -72.36 36.09 10.67
CA ASP A 725 -71.76 37.23 11.36
C ASP A 725 -70.22 37.28 11.27
N GLY A 726 -69.61 36.19 10.82
CA GLY A 726 -68.18 36.03 10.57
C GLY A 726 -67.39 35.36 11.70
N ILE A 727 -68.01 34.81 12.76
CA ILE A 727 -67.31 34.18 13.89
C ILE A 727 -67.83 32.77 14.20
N LEU A 728 -67.13 31.77 13.65
CA LEU A 728 -67.41 30.33 13.81
C LEU A 728 -67.44 29.84 15.28
N ASN A 729 -68.46 29.04 15.62
CA ASN A 729 -68.52 28.17 16.81
C ASN A 729 -68.29 28.87 18.15
N ASN A 730 -68.63 30.15 18.26
CA ASN A 730 -68.36 30.88 19.49
C ASN A 730 -69.24 30.35 20.66
N GLY A 731 -68.64 30.08 21.83
CA GLY A 731 -69.35 29.67 23.06
C GLY A 731 -69.36 28.19 23.47
N LEU A 732 -68.47 27.32 22.94
CA LEU A 732 -68.46 25.84 23.13
C LEU A 732 -67.20 25.27 23.88
N THR A 733 -67.26 24.05 24.46
CA THR A 733 -66.19 23.34 25.25
C THR A 733 -65.20 22.56 24.37
N ARG A 734 -63.88 22.40 24.71
CA ARG A 734 -62.83 21.77 23.87
C ARG A 734 -62.05 20.55 24.48
N TYR A 735 -61.45 19.70 23.61
CA TYR A 735 -60.71 18.43 23.82
C TYR A 735 -59.47 18.31 22.89
N THR A 736 -58.43 17.56 23.27
CA THR A 736 -57.12 17.48 22.57
C THR A 736 -56.71 16.04 22.18
N TYR A 737 -56.23 15.82 20.96
CA TYR A 737 -55.77 14.53 20.39
C TYR A 737 -54.45 14.69 19.57
N TYR A 738 -53.72 13.60 19.26
CA TYR A 738 -52.43 13.59 18.55
C TYR A 738 -52.48 12.71 17.30
N PHE A 739 -51.83 13.09 16.20
CA PHE A 739 -51.92 12.38 14.93
C PHE A 739 -51.00 11.15 14.89
N ASP A 740 -51.56 10.02 14.48
CA ASP A 740 -50.90 8.71 14.36
C ASP A 740 -50.65 8.46 12.86
N PHE A 741 -49.41 8.67 12.43
CA PHE A 741 -49.03 8.78 11.01
C PHE A 741 -48.95 7.41 10.32
N ASP A 742 -48.47 6.39 11.02
CA ASP A 742 -48.25 5.05 10.50
C ASP A 742 -49.31 4.03 10.98
N ASN A 743 -50.22 4.46 11.87
CA ASN A 743 -51.40 3.76 12.38
C ASN A 743 -51.09 2.62 13.35
N ASP A 744 -50.09 2.77 14.21
CA ASP A 744 -49.76 1.79 15.24
C ASP A 744 -50.48 2.02 16.60
N GLY A 745 -51.13 3.17 16.76
CA GLY A 745 -51.89 3.56 17.95
C GLY A 745 -51.20 4.58 18.85
N PHE A 746 -50.01 5.04 18.51
CA PHE A 746 -49.28 6.12 19.18
C PHE A 746 -49.19 7.33 18.24
N GLY A 747 -49.10 8.55 18.79
CA GLY A 747 -49.19 9.75 17.97
C GLY A 747 -48.13 10.80 18.26
N ASP A 748 -47.89 11.68 17.29
CA ASP A 748 -46.85 12.70 17.38
C ASP A 748 -47.27 13.80 18.37
N VAL A 749 -46.47 13.97 19.43
CA VAL A 749 -46.65 15.03 20.43
C VAL A 749 -46.63 16.44 19.83
N ASN A 750 -45.98 16.61 18.67
CA ASN A 750 -45.89 17.87 17.94
C ASN A 750 -47.06 18.10 16.99
N MET A 751 -47.88 17.08 16.70
CA MET A 751 -48.99 17.15 15.75
C MET A 751 -50.34 16.99 16.46
N VAL A 752 -50.77 18.09 17.11
CA VAL A 752 -51.93 18.13 18.02
C VAL A 752 -53.20 18.70 17.38
N LEU A 753 -54.36 18.13 17.70
CA LEU A 753 -55.70 18.58 17.30
C LEU A 753 -56.55 18.98 18.52
N ASP A 754 -56.91 20.26 18.62
CA ASP A 754 -57.82 20.82 19.63
C ASP A 754 -59.23 21.06 19.03
N THR A 755 -60.26 20.40 19.55
CA THR A 755 -61.62 20.37 18.95
C THR A 755 -62.73 20.42 20.00
N CYS A 756 -63.94 20.90 19.66
CA CYS A 756 -65.12 20.80 20.53
C CYS A 756 -65.84 19.43 20.47
N ILE A 757 -65.27 18.47 19.74
CA ILE A 757 -65.76 17.09 19.58
C ILE A 757 -65.12 16.18 20.63
N SER A 758 -65.94 15.42 21.37
CA SER A 758 -65.49 14.63 22.53
C SER A 758 -64.94 13.23 22.21
N LEU A 759 -64.84 12.86 20.93
CA LEU A 759 -64.33 11.57 20.47
C LEU A 759 -63.14 11.81 19.53
N PRO A 760 -62.05 11.04 19.64
CA PRO A 760 -60.88 11.17 18.78
C PRO A 760 -61.27 10.97 17.30
N PRO A 761 -60.93 11.91 16.40
CA PRO A 761 -61.09 11.73 14.97
C PRO A 761 -60.21 10.59 14.42
N ALA A 762 -60.59 10.02 13.28
CA ALA A 762 -59.82 8.94 12.64
C ALA A 762 -58.39 9.40 12.31
N GLY A 763 -57.40 8.55 12.64
CA GLY A 763 -55.97 8.89 12.53
C GLY A 763 -55.44 9.74 13.68
N PHE A 764 -56.26 10.06 14.70
CA PHE A 764 -55.80 10.73 15.91
C PHE A 764 -56.03 9.83 17.13
N VAL A 765 -55.03 9.77 17.99
CA VAL A 765 -55.01 8.99 19.23
C VAL A 765 -54.84 9.91 20.43
N THR A 766 -55.05 9.37 21.63
CA THR A 766 -54.87 10.13 22.87
C THR A 766 -53.47 9.99 23.47
N ASP A 767 -52.71 8.99 23.01
CA ASP A 767 -51.38 8.68 23.51
C ASP A 767 -50.34 9.27 22.58
N SER A 768 -49.34 9.96 23.13
CA SER A 768 -48.39 10.77 22.37
C SER A 768 -46.95 10.29 22.50
N THR A 769 -46.73 8.97 22.62
CA THR A 769 -45.48 8.37 23.10
C THR A 769 -44.66 7.65 22.03
N ASP A 770 -44.98 7.83 20.76
CA ASP A 770 -44.26 7.27 19.63
C ASP A 770 -42.83 7.83 19.53
N CYS A 771 -41.83 6.98 19.23
CA CYS A 771 -40.45 7.39 18.98
C CYS A 771 -40.08 7.45 17.49
N ASN A 772 -40.90 6.89 16.60
CA ASN A 772 -40.75 7.02 15.17
C ASN A 772 -42.11 7.04 14.45
N ASP A 773 -42.70 8.23 14.38
CA ASP A 773 -44.01 8.49 13.75
C ASP A 773 -44.10 8.22 12.23
N ASN A 774 -43.17 7.47 11.61
CA ASN A 774 -43.23 7.12 10.18
C ASN A 774 -43.08 5.62 9.92
N GLU A 775 -42.90 4.79 10.94
CA GLU A 775 -42.63 3.36 10.82
C GLU A 775 -43.40 2.55 11.88
N ALA A 776 -44.55 1.98 11.50
CA ALA A 776 -45.48 1.28 12.39
C ALA A 776 -44.92 0.03 13.11
N SER A 777 -43.65 -0.32 12.86
CA SER A 777 -42.92 -1.37 13.59
C SER A 777 -42.09 -0.84 14.75
N ILE A 778 -42.02 0.48 14.97
CA ILE A 778 -41.16 1.11 15.97
C ILE A 778 -42.05 1.94 16.91
N TYR A 779 -42.45 1.35 18.04
CA TYR A 779 -43.38 1.97 18.99
C TYR A 779 -43.21 1.42 20.41
N PRO A 780 -43.70 2.12 21.45
CA PRO A 780 -43.63 1.65 22.83
C PRO A 780 -44.22 0.24 23.02
N GLY A 781 -43.34 -0.76 23.17
CA GLY A 781 -43.71 -2.18 23.31
C GLY A 781 -43.75 -3.02 22.02
N ALA A 782 -43.10 -2.57 20.94
CA ALA A 782 -42.82 -3.38 19.75
C ALA A 782 -41.86 -4.57 20.04
N GLU A 783 -41.70 -5.49 19.08
CA GLU A 783 -40.79 -6.64 19.21
C GLU A 783 -39.42 -6.31 18.63
N GLU A 784 -38.39 -6.31 19.48
CA GLU A 784 -36.99 -5.98 19.15
C GLU A 784 -36.35 -6.85 18.05
N ILE A 785 -35.60 -6.22 17.14
CA ILE A 785 -34.80 -6.87 16.09
C ILE A 785 -33.31 -6.72 16.41
N SER A 786 -32.74 -7.75 17.04
CA SER A 786 -31.36 -7.72 17.54
C SER A 786 -30.26 -7.38 16.50
N ASP A 787 -29.27 -6.61 16.94
CA ASP A 787 -28.02 -6.22 16.25
C ASP A 787 -28.25 -5.33 14.99
N ASN A 788 -29.29 -4.50 14.98
CA ASN A 788 -29.55 -3.56 13.87
C ASN A 788 -29.36 -2.08 14.22
N ASP A 789 -28.94 -1.76 15.45
CA ASP A 789 -28.76 -0.41 16.00
C ASP A 789 -30.05 0.44 16.01
N ILE A 790 -31.23 -0.20 15.97
CA ILE A 790 -32.55 0.43 16.05
C ILE A 790 -33.23 -0.04 17.35
N ASP A 791 -33.86 0.88 18.07
CA ASP A 791 -34.60 0.64 19.32
C ASP A 791 -36.10 0.54 18.98
N GLU A 792 -36.58 -0.64 18.57
CA GLU A 792 -37.95 -0.79 18.08
C GLU A 792 -39.00 -0.53 19.16
N ASP A 793 -38.75 -0.90 20.41
CA ASP A 793 -39.76 -0.77 21.47
C ASP A 793 -39.73 0.57 22.21
N CYS A 794 -38.93 1.53 21.72
CA CYS A 794 -38.73 2.87 22.26
C CYS A 794 -38.26 2.90 23.73
N ASN A 795 -37.65 1.83 24.24
CA ASN A 795 -37.15 1.76 25.62
C ASN A 795 -35.74 2.34 25.79
N GLY A 796 -35.04 2.61 24.69
CA GLY A 796 -33.69 3.15 24.59
C GLY A 796 -32.59 2.10 24.43
N ILE A 797 -32.90 0.84 24.08
CA ILE A 797 -31.96 -0.30 24.13
C ILE A 797 -32.22 -1.33 23.01
N ASP A 798 -31.25 -1.51 22.09
CA ASP A 798 -31.18 -2.64 21.14
C ASP A 798 -30.53 -3.89 21.79
N LEU A 799 -31.09 -5.08 21.54
CA LEU A 799 -30.65 -6.38 22.10
C LEU A 799 -29.55 -7.05 21.25
N TYR A 800 -28.53 -7.64 21.90
CA TYR A 800 -27.45 -8.36 21.19
C TYR A 800 -27.73 -9.85 20.91
N ARG A 801 -27.37 -10.37 19.73
CA ARG A 801 -27.64 -11.78 19.33
C ARG A 801 -26.44 -12.72 19.41
N ILE A 802 -25.26 -12.21 19.74
CA ILE A 802 -24.03 -13.02 19.88
C ILE A 802 -23.40 -12.76 21.26
N THR A 803 -23.11 -13.85 21.98
CA THR A 803 -22.36 -13.74 23.24
C THR A 803 -20.93 -13.28 22.97
N LYS A 804 -20.59 -12.07 23.43
CA LYS A 804 -19.27 -11.45 23.31
C LYS A 804 -18.81 -10.92 24.66
N VAL A 805 -17.53 -11.11 24.97
CA VAL A 805 -16.91 -10.63 26.22
C VAL A 805 -15.72 -9.75 25.87
N PHE A 806 -15.80 -8.46 26.20
CA PHE A 806 -14.81 -7.46 25.80
C PHE A 806 -14.77 -6.26 26.79
N PRO A 807 -13.67 -5.48 26.85
CA PRO A 807 -12.40 -5.76 26.21
C PRO A 807 -11.77 -7.01 26.84
N ASN A 808 -11.06 -7.79 26.03
CA ASN A 808 -10.25 -8.92 26.49
C ASN A 808 -8.99 -8.93 25.64
N PRO A 809 -7.84 -8.44 26.15
CA PRO A 809 -7.51 -8.21 27.56
C PRO A 809 -8.19 -6.97 28.20
N THR A 810 -8.28 -6.94 29.55
CA THR A 810 -8.85 -5.81 30.32
C THR A 810 -8.05 -5.48 31.59
N ASN A 811 -8.24 -4.28 32.15
CA ASN A 811 -7.69 -3.86 33.43
C ASN A 811 -8.74 -3.85 34.56
N GLU A 812 -9.93 -3.31 34.30
CA GLU A 812 -10.92 -3.03 35.37
C GLU A 812 -12.20 -3.87 35.29
N TYR A 813 -12.77 -4.05 34.10
CA TYR A 813 -14.02 -4.78 33.90
C TYR A 813 -14.08 -5.40 32.50
N ILE A 814 -14.88 -6.46 32.37
CA ILE A 814 -15.36 -6.95 31.07
C ILE A 814 -16.84 -6.58 30.93
N ARG A 815 -17.23 -6.15 29.73
CA ARG A 815 -18.61 -6.11 29.26
C ARG A 815 -18.93 -7.43 28.59
N VAL A 816 -20.05 -8.01 28.97
CA VAL A 816 -20.56 -9.27 28.43
C VAL A 816 -21.87 -8.95 27.75
N HIS A 817 -21.94 -9.11 26.43
CA HIS A 817 -23.19 -9.20 25.67
C HIS A 817 -23.58 -10.68 25.64
N PHE A 818 -24.87 -11.02 25.75
CA PHE A 818 -25.30 -12.41 25.82
C PHE A 818 -26.67 -12.65 25.19
N ASP A 819 -26.77 -13.70 24.37
CA ASP A 819 -28.00 -14.12 23.68
C ASP A 819 -28.86 -15.02 24.60
N TYR A 820 -29.29 -14.48 25.75
CA TYR A 820 -30.15 -15.20 26.69
C TYR A 820 -31.03 -14.23 27.49
N SER A 821 -32.31 -14.55 27.65
CA SER A 821 -33.33 -13.64 28.20
C SER A 821 -33.77 -13.97 29.64
N ALA A 822 -33.05 -14.87 30.31
CA ALA A 822 -33.29 -15.27 31.70
C ALA A 822 -32.07 -14.98 32.59
N PRO A 823 -32.20 -15.01 33.94
CA PRO A 823 -31.09 -14.77 34.84
C PRO A 823 -29.91 -15.72 34.58
N VAL A 824 -28.69 -15.18 34.56
CA VAL A 824 -27.46 -15.93 34.31
C VAL A 824 -26.52 -15.87 35.49
N ASN A 825 -25.78 -16.97 35.68
CA ASN A 825 -24.71 -17.08 36.67
C ASN A 825 -23.37 -16.87 35.99
N VAL A 826 -22.65 -15.83 36.40
CA VAL A 826 -21.26 -15.59 36.04
C VAL A 826 -20.36 -16.25 37.07
N ARG A 827 -19.37 -17.01 36.61
CA ARG A 827 -18.30 -17.60 37.41
C ARG A 827 -16.95 -17.34 36.77
N ILE A 828 -15.96 -16.99 37.58
CA ILE A 828 -14.59 -16.81 37.13
C ILE A 828 -13.71 -17.78 37.92
N TYR A 829 -12.89 -18.55 37.21
CA TYR A 829 -11.94 -19.50 37.78
C TYR A 829 -10.51 -19.03 37.51
N ASP A 830 -9.59 -19.28 38.45
CA ASP A 830 -8.15 -19.19 38.15
C ASP A 830 -7.69 -20.36 37.28
N THR A 831 -6.45 -20.31 36.77
CA THR A 831 -5.85 -21.38 35.95
C THR A 831 -5.72 -22.72 36.68
N GLY A 832 -5.85 -22.74 38.01
CA GLY A 832 -5.90 -23.95 38.83
C GLY A 832 -7.30 -24.56 38.96
N GLY A 833 -8.33 -23.95 38.34
CA GLY A 833 -9.72 -24.38 38.40
C GLY A 833 -10.44 -23.96 39.69
N LYS A 834 -9.86 -23.07 40.50
CA LYS A 834 -10.52 -22.58 41.71
C LYS A 834 -11.43 -21.39 41.36
N LEU A 835 -12.67 -21.45 41.83
CA LEU A 835 -13.64 -20.36 41.71
C LEU A 835 -13.14 -19.12 42.49
N VAL A 836 -12.92 -18.01 41.79
CA VAL A 836 -12.43 -16.75 42.36
C VAL A 836 -13.49 -15.64 42.39
N LYS A 837 -14.50 -15.69 41.51
CA LYS A 837 -15.64 -14.75 41.52
C LYS A 837 -16.92 -15.44 41.09
N THR A 838 -18.04 -15.02 41.67
CA THR A 838 -19.38 -15.41 41.21
C THR A 838 -20.30 -14.20 41.29
N GLN A 839 -21.19 -14.06 40.30
CA GLN A 839 -22.17 -12.98 40.25
C GLN A 839 -23.44 -13.49 39.56
N LEU A 840 -24.61 -13.17 40.12
CA LEU A 840 -25.91 -13.43 39.49
C LEU A 840 -26.35 -12.16 38.77
N ILE A 841 -26.76 -12.28 37.52
CA ILE A 841 -27.22 -11.16 36.69
C ILE A 841 -28.72 -11.33 36.41
N GLY A 842 -29.46 -10.23 36.54
CA GLY A 842 -30.90 -10.19 36.27
C GLY A 842 -31.24 -10.18 34.76
N PRO A 843 -32.51 -10.32 34.39
CA PRO A 843 -32.95 -10.60 33.02
C PRO A 843 -33.11 -9.38 32.10
N LEU A 844 -32.68 -8.19 32.52
CA LEU A 844 -32.96 -6.96 31.78
C LEU A 844 -31.66 -6.44 31.17
N GLU A 845 -31.70 -6.17 29.87
CA GLU A 845 -30.68 -5.52 29.02
C GLU A 845 -29.72 -6.42 28.23
N ASN A 846 -29.77 -7.76 28.35
CA ASN A 846 -28.90 -8.74 27.65
C ASN A 846 -27.39 -8.37 27.46
N TYR A 847 -26.90 -7.42 28.27
CA TYR A 847 -25.50 -7.14 28.57
C TYR A 847 -25.31 -6.86 30.06
N PHE A 848 -24.09 -7.07 30.56
CA PHE A 848 -23.70 -6.64 31.91
C PHE A 848 -22.20 -6.42 32.04
N LEU A 849 -21.81 -5.67 33.08
CA LEU A 849 -20.40 -5.48 33.44
C LEU A 849 -19.99 -6.42 34.56
N VAL A 850 -18.84 -7.06 34.40
CA VAL A 850 -18.17 -7.83 35.44
C VAL A 850 -16.89 -7.11 35.84
N TYR A 851 -16.90 -6.49 37.01
CA TYR A 851 -15.74 -5.79 37.55
C TYR A 851 -14.70 -6.78 38.09
N LEU A 852 -13.48 -6.70 37.58
CA LEU A 852 -12.36 -7.58 37.92
C LEU A 852 -11.35 -6.91 38.85
N ASN A 853 -11.59 -5.67 39.30
CA ASN A 853 -10.70 -4.88 40.17
C ASN A 853 -10.13 -5.65 41.38
N GLU A 854 -10.89 -6.57 41.96
CA GLU A 854 -10.52 -7.35 43.14
C GLU A 854 -9.63 -8.57 42.85
N LEU A 855 -9.50 -8.96 41.58
CA LEU A 855 -8.62 -10.04 41.13
C LEU A 855 -7.19 -9.52 40.93
N ASN A 856 -6.18 -10.39 41.03
CA ASN A 856 -4.81 -10.00 40.68
C ASN A 856 -4.63 -10.02 39.15
N PRO A 857 -3.61 -9.34 38.60
CA PRO A 857 -3.18 -9.55 37.22
C PRO A 857 -2.97 -11.04 36.92
N GLY A 858 -3.48 -11.52 35.79
CA GLY A 858 -3.36 -12.91 35.39
C GLY A 858 -4.44 -13.41 34.43
N LEU A 859 -4.30 -14.69 34.04
CA LEU A 859 -5.22 -15.39 33.15
C LEU A 859 -6.34 -16.05 33.97
N TYR A 860 -7.59 -15.89 33.54
CA TYR A 860 -8.77 -16.46 34.19
C TYR A 860 -9.70 -17.13 33.17
N ILE A 861 -10.50 -18.08 33.63
CA ILE A 861 -11.56 -18.71 32.83
C ILE A 861 -12.89 -18.07 33.21
N PHE A 862 -13.50 -17.36 32.27
CA PHE A 862 -14.85 -16.83 32.38
C PHE A 862 -15.85 -17.93 31.98
N HIS A 863 -16.88 -18.10 32.80
CA HIS A 863 -17.93 -19.09 32.61
C HIS A 863 -19.29 -18.46 32.86
N LEU A 864 -20.19 -18.63 31.90
CA LEU A 864 -21.58 -18.19 31.95
C LEU A 864 -22.48 -19.43 31.94
N SER A 865 -23.42 -19.53 32.88
CA SER A 865 -24.38 -20.63 32.94
C SER A 865 -25.79 -20.15 33.24
N ASP A 866 -26.80 -20.96 32.88
CA ASP A 866 -28.19 -20.74 33.29
C ASP A 866 -28.43 -21.07 34.79
N GLU A 867 -29.69 -21.01 35.23
CA GLU A 867 -30.11 -21.35 36.60
C GLU A 867 -29.95 -22.85 36.94
N ASP A 868 -29.98 -23.73 35.93
CA ASP A 868 -29.79 -25.17 36.07
C ASP A 868 -28.31 -25.59 36.01
N ASN A 869 -27.39 -24.63 35.82
CA ASN A 869 -25.94 -24.78 35.61
C ASN A 869 -25.54 -25.42 34.27
N ASN A 870 -26.37 -25.31 33.23
CA ASN A 870 -25.93 -25.59 31.87
C ASN A 870 -25.04 -24.45 31.38
N GLU A 871 -23.92 -24.79 30.74
CA GLU A 871 -22.99 -23.81 30.19
C GLU A 871 -23.60 -23.10 28.99
N LEU A 872 -23.63 -21.77 29.05
CA LEU A 872 -24.07 -20.89 27.97
C LEU A 872 -22.88 -20.36 27.16
N HIS A 873 -21.77 -20.01 27.85
CA HIS A 873 -20.55 -19.53 27.22
C HIS A 873 -19.35 -19.72 28.13
N SER A 874 -18.18 -20.02 27.55
CA SER A 874 -16.93 -20.02 28.29
C SER A 874 -15.78 -19.53 27.42
N GLN A 875 -14.91 -18.72 28.01
CA GLN A 875 -13.70 -18.27 27.35
C GLN A 875 -12.61 -17.88 28.35
N THR A 876 -11.37 -17.81 27.87
CA THR A 876 -10.27 -17.26 28.63
C THR A 876 -10.31 -15.73 28.60
N ILE A 877 -10.11 -15.11 29.76
CA ILE A 877 -9.95 -13.65 29.89
C ILE A 877 -8.59 -13.31 30.51
N LEU A 878 -7.93 -12.28 29.99
CA LEU A 878 -6.65 -11.78 30.49
C LEU A 878 -6.86 -10.46 31.25
N LYS A 879 -6.46 -10.44 32.53
CA LYS A 879 -6.42 -9.22 33.35
C LYS A 879 -4.97 -8.72 33.45
N TYR A 880 -4.73 -7.45 33.11
CA TYR A 880 -3.43 -6.78 33.30
C TYR A 880 -3.14 -6.45 34.76
#